data_AF-A0A820YIX8-F1
#
_entry.id   AF-A0A820YIX8-F1
#
_cell.length_a   1.000
_cell.length_b   1.000
_cell.length_c   1.000
_cell.angle_alpha   90.00
_cell.angle_beta   90.00
_cell.angle_gamma   90.00
#
_symmetry.space_group_name_H-M   'P 1'
#
loop_
_entity.id
_entity.type
_entity.pdbx_description
1 polymer ?
#
loop_
_entity_poly.entity_id
_entity_poly.type
_entity_poly.pdbx_seq_one_letter_code
_entity_poly.pdbx_strand_id
1 'polypeptide(L)'
;PFAKKIPEPEEQIEESLTKARRFTINFPDGRSQSYFWRGERVYEQLRKIFDDNTYDLNKFVVVDNNQIFIDFINNNRLAHRLTSQYDIIQRDLLISIDFYYKNNTFKYLVKRNCEIADIIDHFIGEKNVRSTSSDAYLCFFDKFGKVIQGGKMNEILKINDNSLPFHVTVEEMTNSTSELCELTIQLSEAEDTKALFYPYTEWRQINLWLKTHMPILDPSIGEYVYWHRHQKSVIYENQTISSTIMEITPTIIDCISPNALINVILSYDTSRETILTLKSLPLTDLLNNETLLKPLKFENSLRDHVLVLEDRNNQVISEDSMQQSVGSYLVSDDESIRFRICLLIEISTYDKALEIQMQISNRNITIGDLLQFPQLKHDSYKYLASSKTQQVISNNEKLSNLDERKLIFVRESETCFVSIETSNESHSMTATAENVVHQQLLVYATLDTVYKTNSIDDEYQHLLCANDFVPSMTTKLNTLQENSTIRFTLINGNLPVAVQVSTSLNDEKYSIQFHCKHEITIERLRQIACKLLNVKNEFYQLTIDDVILDDNEMSLDAIDPDSTNIQLHLVCKAVMNSLITYENKTITLPCNKETLVSSILDQACLAFCITREDNCVYTLYALDADQTQIDSAMTVNDICGLFPEKQTKIPLLMKKNRMLKKH
;
A
#
# COMPACT_ATOMS: atom_id res chain seq x y z
N PRO A 1 -33.26 -34.89 8.40
CA PRO A 1 -32.71 -36.10 9.07
C PRO A 1 -31.60 -35.81 10.09
N PHE A 2 -30.96 -34.63 10.07
CA PHE A 2 -29.80 -34.29 10.91
C PHE A 2 -30.15 -33.81 12.32
N ALA A 3 -31.37 -33.28 12.48
CA ALA A 3 -31.88 -32.73 13.71
C ALA A 3 -33.20 -33.42 14.03
N LYS A 4 -33.37 -33.90 15.26
CA LYS A 4 -34.61 -34.55 15.72
C LYS A 4 -35.36 -33.58 16.63
N LYS A 5 -36.62 -33.26 16.28
CA LYS A 5 -37.49 -32.49 17.17
C LYS A 5 -37.74 -33.32 18.43
N ILE A 6 -37.60 -32.68 19.59
CA ILE A 6 -37.95 -33.34 20.86
C ILE A 6 -39.47 -33.57 20.84
N PRO A 7 -39.95 -34.80 21.07
CA PRO A 7 -41.38 -35.07 21.09
C PRO A 7 -42.05 -34.21 22.16
N GLU A 8 -43.18 -33.58 21.81
CA GLU A 8 -43.99 -32.83 22.77
C GLU A 8 -44.44 -33.76 23.90
N PRO A 9 -44.54 -33.26 25.15
CA PRO A 9 -44.88 -34.08 26.30
C PRO A 9 -46.38 -34.43 26.32
N GLU A 10 -46.89 -35.10 25.28
CA GLU A 10 -48.25 -35.66 25.28
C GLU A 10 -48.26 -37.10 24.71
N GLU A 11 -48.84 -37.99 25.53
CA GLU A 11 -49.29 -39.36 25.26
C GLU A 11 -48.31 -40.32 24.56
N GLN A 12 -47.24 -40.71 25.27
CA GLN A 12 -46.66 -42.04 25.06
C GLN A 12 -47.64 -43.11 25.54
N ILE A 13 -48.50 -43.54 24.62
CA ILE A 13 -49.32 -44.75 24.58
C ILE A 13 -48.97 -45.77 25.70
N GLU A 14 -49.63 -45.67 26.85
CA GLU A 14 -49.64 -46.71 27.90
C GLU A 14 -50.48 -47.94 27.47
N GLU A 15 -51.15 -47.90 26.32
CA GLU A 15 -52.20 -48.86 25.93
C GLU A 15 -51.76 -50.30 25.58
N SER A 16 -50.48 -50.70 25.69
CA SER A 16 -50.04 -52.04 25.26
C SER A 16 -49.29 -52.92 26.26
N LEU A 17 -49.04 -52.47 27.50
CA LEU A 17 -48.28 -53.28 28.47
C LEU A 17 -49.07 -54.48 29.04
N THR A 18 -50.40 -54.39 29.05
CA THR A 18 -51.29 -55.36 29.70
C THR A 18 -51.71 -56.53 28.80
N LYS A 19 -51.59 -56.40 27.46
CA LYS A 19 -51.90 -57.48 26.51
C LYS A 19 -50.73 -58.44 26.37
N ALA A 20 -51.04 -59.74 26.36
CA ALA A 20 -50.04 -60.76 26.08
C ALA A 20 -49.66 -60.74 24.59
N ARG A 21 -48.36 -60.79 24.29
CA ARG A 21 -47.81 -60.85 22.93
C ARG A 21 -46.67 -61.87 22.86
N ARG A 22 -46.32 -62.23 21.62
CA ARG A 22 -45.22 -63.15 21.33
C ARG A 22 -43.89 -62.42 21.42
N PHE A 23 -42.96 -62.99 22.16
CA PHE A 23 -41.55 -62.60 22.26
C PHE A 23 -40.67 -63.75 21.79
N THR A 24 -39.64 -63.48 21.02
CA THR A 24 -38.66 -64.49 20.58
C THR A 24 -37.32 -64.23 21.24
N ILE A 25 -36.71 -65.27 21.80
CA ILE A 25 -35.37 -65.21 22.40
C ILE A 25 -34.44 -66.09 21.58
N ASN A 26 -33.35 -65.49 21.10
CA ASN A 26 -32.27 -66.21 20.46
C ASN A 26 -31.15 -66.45 21.48
N PHE A 27 -30.77 -67.71 21.62
CA PHE A 27 -29.74 -68.17 22.55
C PHE A 27 -28.35 -68.16 21.88
N PRO A 28 -27.25 -68.16 22.67
CA PRO A 28 -25.89 -68.13 22.12
C PRO A 28 -25.51 -69.36 21.28
N ASP A 29 -26.22 -70.48 21.45
CA ASP A 29 -26.06 -71.73 20.70
C ASP A 29 -26.76 -71.71 19.32
N GLY A 30 -27.40 -70.58 18.95
CA GLY A 30 -28.15 -70.42 17.72
C GLY A 30 -29.59 -70.92 17.77
N ARG A 31 -30.06 -71.42 18.93
CA ARG A 31 -31.46 -71.82 19.12
C ARG A 31 -32.34 -70.58 19.28
N SER A 32 -33.53 -70.60 18.71
CA SER A 32 -34.57 -69.57 18.91
C SER A 32 -35.79 -70.17 19.57
N GLN A 33 -36.31 -69.52 20.62
CA GLN A 33 -37.53 -69.95 21.31
C GLN A 33 -38.51 -68.79 21.44
N SER A 34 -39.77 -69.02 21.06
CA SER A 34 -40.83 -68.03 21.24
C SER A 34 -41.65 -68.29 22.50
N TYR A 35 -41.99 -67.22 23.20
CA TYR A 35 -42.79 -67.21 24.41
C TYR A 35 -43.94 -66.23 24.27
N PHE A 36 -45.02 -66.46 25.01
CA PHE A 36 -46.20 -65.59 24.99
C PHE A 36 -46.38 -64.96 26.37
N TRP A 37 -46.05 -63.68 26.50
CA TRP A 37 -46.00 -62.99 27.79
C TRP A 37 -46.74 -61.66 27.75
N ARG A 38 -47.14 -61.16 28.92
CA ARG A 38 -47.56 -59.75 29.07
C ARG A 38 -46.32 -58.86 29.15
N GLY A 39 -46.41 -57.67 28.55
CA GLY A 39 -45.30 -56.72 28.50
C GLY A 39 -44.72 -56.37 29.86
N GLU A 40 -45.59 -56.25 30.88
CA GLU A 40 -45.21 -55.94 32.25
C GLU A 40 -44.28 -56.98 32.92
N ARG A 41 -44.26 -58.24 32.44
CA ARG A 41 -43.46 -59.33 33.04
C ARG A 41 -42.22 -59.69 32.23
N VAL A 42 -41.95 -59.02 31.11
CA VAL A 42 -40.90 -59.45 30.17
C VAL A 42 -39.53 -59.53 30.84
N TYR A 43 -39.16 -58.54 31.66
CA TYR A 43 -37.86 -58.55 32.35
C TYR A 43 -37.75 -59.65 33.41
N GLU A 44 -38.83 -59.93 34.14
CA GLU A 44 -38.86 -61.07 35.08
C GLU A 44 -38.68 -62.40 34.34
N GLN A 45 -39.28 -62.55 33.16
CA GLN A 45 -39.17 -63.76 32.34
C GLN A 45 -37.78 -63.89 31.70
N LEU A 46 -37.18 -62.79 31.24
CA LEU A 46 -35.81 -62.76 30.73
C LEU A 46 -34.83 -63.17 31.84
N ARG A 47 -35.00 -62.63 33.06
CA ARG A 47 -34.21 -63.03 34.23
C ARG A 47 -34.34 -64.52 34.52
N LYS A 48 -35.57 -65.04 34.54
CA LYS A 48 -35.82 -66.47 34.76
C LYS A 48 -35.12 -67.34 33.71
N ILE A 49 -35.19 -66.97 32.43
CA ILE A 49 -34.50 -67.70 31.36
C ILE A 49 -32.99 -67.66 31.54
N PHE A 50 -32.46 -66.51 31.96
CA PHE A 50 -31.04 -66.35 32.22
C PHE A 50 -30.56 -67.27 33.37
N ASP A 51 -31.34 -67.32 34.45
CA ASP A 51 -31.09 -68.17 35.64
C ASP A 51 -31.26 -69.67 35.30
N ASP A 52 -32.35 -70.04 34.62
CA ASP A 52 -32.68 -71.43 34.25
C ASP A 52 -31.62 -72.05 33.32
N ASN A 53 -30.96 -71.25 32.49
CA ASN A 53 -29.88 -71.69 31.61
C ASN A 53 -28.48 -71.49 32.22
N THR A 54 -28.38 -71.06 33.49
CA THR A 54 -27.11 -70.88 34.23
C THR A 54 -26.10 -69.95 33.54
N TYR A 55 -26.56 -68.91 32.84
CA TYR A 55 -25.66 -67.96 32.21
C TYR A 55 -24.95 -67.08 33.25
N ASP A 56 -23.65 -66.85 33.07
CA ASP A 56 -22.85 -65.94 33.90
C ASP A 56 -23.09 -64.48 33.47
N LEU A 57 -23.62 -63.65 34.37
CA LEU A 57 -23.92 -62.22 34.14
C LEU A 57 -22.68 -61.38 33.78
N ASN A 58 -21.48 -61.87 34.08
CA ASN A 58 -20.25 -61.21 33.67
C ASN A 58 -19.86 -61.53 32.22
N LYS A 59 -20.33 -62.67 31.69
CA LYS A 59 -19.99 -63.17 30.36
C LYS A 59 -21.09 -62.98 29.34
N PHE A 60 -22.35 -63.10 29.76
CA PHE A 60 -23.51 -63.01 28.88
C PHE A 60 -24.41 -61.84 29.27
N VAL A 61 -25.09 -61.31 28.27
CA VAL A 61 -25.98 -60.15 28.37
C VAL A 61 -27.14 -60.30 27.41
N VAL A 62 -28.24 -59.58 27.66
CA VAL A 62 -29.41 -59.55 26.79
C VAL A 62 -29.38 -58.25 25.99
N VAL A 63 -29.60 -58.34 24.68
CA VAL A 63 -29.87 -57.19 23.81
C VAL A 63 -31.26 -57.29 23.21
N ASP A 64 -31.87 -56.16 22.88
CA ASP A 64 -33.15 -56.10 22.17
C ASP A 64 -33.00 -56.34 20.66
N ASN A 65 -34.12 -56.30 19.94
CA ASN A 65 -34.16 -56.40 18.48
C ASN A 65 -33.28 -55.35 17.77
N ASN A 66 -33.12 -54.17 18.37
CA ASN A 66 -32.28 -53.09 17.87
C ASN A 66 -30.81 -53.26 18.30
N GLN A 67 -30.47 -54.39 18.92
CA GLN A 67 -29.12 -54.76 19.35
C GLN A 67 -28.55 -53.87 20.49
N ILE A 68 -29.44 -53.25 21.29
CA ILE A 68 -29.10 -52.42 22.45
C ILE A 68 -29.18 -53.27 23.72
N PHE A 69 -28.19 -53.15 24.61
CA PHE A 69 -28.14 -53.84 25.89
C PHE A 69 -29.33 -53.47 26.79
N ILE A 70 -29.87 -54.50 27.44
CA ILE A 70 -30.95 -54.37 28.41
C ILE A 70 -30.43 -54.74 29.79
N ASP A 71 -30.45 -53.77 30.71
CA ASP A 71 -30.23 -54.05 32.12
C ASP A 71 -31.53 -54.50 32.78
N PHE A 72 -31.80 -55.81 32.75
CA PHE A 72 -32.94 -56.41 33.43
C PHE A 72 -32.68 -56.67 34.94
N ILE A 73 -31.50 -56.33 35.46
CA ILE A 73 -31.09 -56.57 36.86
C ILE A 73 -31.37 -55.33 37.69
N ASN A 74 -30.96 -54.17 37.20
CA ASN A 74 -31.26 -52.89 37.80
C ASN A 74 -32.60 -52.42 37.23
N ASN A 75 -33.72 -52.82 37.87
CA ASN A 75 -35.11 -52.43 37.56
C ASN A 75 -35.38 -50.91 37.42
N ASN A 76 -34.37 -50.06 37.46
CA ASN A 76 -34.43 -48.64 37.26
C ASN A 76 -33.91 -48.28 35.87
N ARG A 77 -34.85 -47.84 35.02
CA ARG A 77 -34.69 -47.20 33.70
C ARG A 77 -34.74 -48.16 32.51
N LEU A 78 -35.97 -48.38 32.04
CA LEU A 78 -36.44 -48.14 30.65
C LEU A 78 -37.87 -48.68 30.54
N ALA A 79 -38.81 -47.91 31.09
CA ALA A 79 -40.21 -48.08 30.74
C ALA A 79 -40.39 -47.57 29.31
N HIS A 80 -41.14 -48.32 28.50
CA HIS A 80 -41.86 -47.91 27.28
C HIS A 80 -41.44 -48.53 25.93
N ARG A 81 -40.22 -49.06 25.73
CA ARG A 81 -39.87 -49.74 24.45
C ARG A 81 -39.66 -51.24 24.61
N LEU A 82 -40.75 -51.99 24.55
CA LEU A 82 -40.73 -53.44 24.47
C LEU A 82 -40.66 -53.89 23.01
N THR A 83 -39.64 -54.66 22.68
CA THR A 83 -39.44 -55.26 21.35
C THR A 83 -40.02 -56.68 21.32
N SER A 84 -40.25 -57.23 20.13
CA SER A 84 -40.76 -58.60 19.95
C SER A 84 -39.66 -59.66 19.98
N GLN A 85 -38.38 -59.26 20.02
CA GLN A 85 -37.24 -60.15 19.90
C GLN A 85 -36.08 -59.68 20.79
N TYR A 86 -35.39 -60.65 21.40
CA TYR A 86 -34.21 -60.47 22.26
C TYR A 86 -33.14 -61.51 21.90
N ASP A 87 -31.87 -61.12 22.03
CA ASP A 87 -30.73 -62.05 21.86
C ASP A 87 -29.92 -62.12 23.17
N ILE A 88 -29.53 -63.33 23.59
CA ILE A 88 -28.52 -63.54 24.61
C ILE A 88 -27.17 -63.68 23.92
N ILE A 89 -26.22 -62.80 24.25
CA ILE A 89 -24.91 -62.73 23.59
C ILE A 89 -23.79 -62.66 24.62
N GLN A 90 -22.55 -62.88 24.16
CA GLN A 90 -21.37 -62.60 24.97
C GLN A 90 -21.17 -61.08 25.14
N ARG A 91 -20.75 -60.67 26.34
CA ARG A 91 -20.64 -59.27 26.77
C ARG A 91 -19.52 -58.51 26.05
N ASP A 92 -18.45 -59.20 25.67
CA ASP A 92 -17.31 -58.66 24.91
C ASP A 92 -17.65 -58.29 23.46
N LEU A 93 -18.82 -58.70 22.96
CA LEU A 93 -19.35 -58.29 21.66
C LEU A 93 -20.01 -56.90 21.70
N LEU A 94 -20.16 -56.31 22.89
CA LEU A 94 -20.72 -54.97 23.06
C LEU A 94 -19.63 -53.90 23.00
N ILE A 95 -19.97 -52.77 22.39
CA ILE A 95 -19.22 -51.53 22.40
C ILE A 95 -19.97 -50.49 23.24
N SER A 96 -19.23 -49.56 23.84
CA SER A 96 -19.80 -48.47 24.63
C SER A 96 -20.01 -47.23 23.78
N ILE A 97 -21.15 -46.56 23.96
CA ILE A 97 -21.45 -45.26 23.37
C ILE A 97 -21.89 -44.32 24.49
N ASP A 98 -21.21 -43.18 24.60
CA ASP A 98 -21.44 -42.19 25.63
C ASP A 98 -22.00 -40.91 24.98
N PHE A 99 -23.26 -40.59 25.28
CA PHE A 99 -23.92 -39.34 24.87
C PHE A 99 -23.70 -38.27 25.93
N TYR A 100 -23.11 -37.15 25.56
CA TYR A 100 -22.94 -35.96 26.39
C TYR A 100 -24.02 -34.95 26.05
N TYR A 101 -24.88 -34.67 27.03
CA TYR A 101 -25.96 -33.72 26.86
C TYR A 101 -26.13 -32.90 28.14
N LYS A 102 -25.95 -31.58 28.03
CA LYS A 102 -25.87 -30.67 29.18
C LYS A 102 -24.78 -31.16 30.14
N ASN A 103 -25.10 -31.29 31.44
CA ASN A 103 -24.18 -31.77 32.47
C ASN A 103 -24.27 -33.28 32.72
N ASN A 104 -24.87 -34.05 31.81
CA ASN A 104 -25.11 -35.48 32.00
C ASN A 104 -24.41 -36.31 30.90
N THR A 105 -23.98 -37.50 31.28
CA THR A 105 -23.48 -38.52 30.36
C THR A 105 -24.42 -39.73 30.39
N PHE A 106 -24.91 -40.13 29.22
CA PHE A 106 -25.77 -41.28 29.02
C PHE A 106 -25.00 -42.38 28.32
N LYS A 107 -24.89 -43.54 28.94
CA LYS A 107 -24.05 -44.63 28.47
C LYS A 107 -24.91 -45.78 27.93
N TYR A 108 -24.68 -46.14 26.68
CA TYR A 108 -25.32 -47.28 26.01
C TYR A 108 -24.28 -48.33 25.69
N LEU A 109 -24.65 -49.60 25.87
CA LEU A 109 -23.87 -50.73 25.38
C LEU A 109 -24.62 -51.36 24.21
N VAL A 110 -23.96 -51.52 23.07
CA VAL A 110 -24.61 -51.98 21.82
C VAL A 110 -23.74 -52.95 21.05
N LYS A 111 -24.31 -53.79 20.18
CA LYS A 111 -23.50 -54.54 19.21
C LYS A 111 -23.01 -53.62 18.08
N ARG A 112 -21.91 -54.00 17.44
CA ARG A 112 -21.29 -53.25 16.33
C ARG A 112 -22.16 -53.07 15.09
N ASN A 113 -23.16 -53.92 14.90
CA ASN A 113 -24.09 -53.82 13.77
C ASN A 113 -25.35 -53.00 14.09
N CYS A 114 -25.45 -52.45 15.30
CA CYS A 114 -26.54 -51.57 15.70
C CYS A 114 -26.57 -50.30 14.82
N GLU A 115 -27.75 -49.82 14.47
CA GLU A 115 -27.91 -48.55 13.76
C GLU A 115 -27.86 -47.40 14.76
N ILE A 116 -27.05 -46.37 14.50
CA ILE A 116 -26.95 -45.20 15.40
C ILE A 116 -28.29 -44.47 15.55
N ALA A 117 -29.16 -44.57 14.54
CA ALA A 117 -30.51 -44.01 14.58
C ALA A 117 -31.36 -44.65 15.69
N ASP A 118 -31.26 -45.95 15.91
CA ASP A 118 -31.99 -46.66 16.97
C ASP A 118 -31.55 -46.18 18.36
N ILE A 119 -30.25 -45.94 18.52
CA ILE A 119 -29.65 -45.49 19.78
C ILE A 119 -30.04 -44.03 20.05
N ILE A 120 -30.02 -43.18 19.02
CA ILE A 120 -30.49 -41.80 19.10
C ILE A 120 -31.98 -41.76 19.50
N ASP A 121 -32.82 -42.59 18.87
CA ASP A 121 -34.24 -42.66 19.20
C ASP A 121 -34.46 -43.20 20.63
N HIS A 122 -33.58 -44.07 21.12
CA HIS A 122 -33.58 -44.55 22.48
C HIS A 122 -33.22 -43.43 23.47
N PHE A 123 -32.15 -42.68 23.17
CA PHE A 123 -31.71 -41.51 23.94
C PHE A 123 -32.81 -40.43 24.03
N ILE A 124 -33.43 -40.06 22.91
CA ILE A 124 -34.52 -39.07 22.88
C ILE A 124 -35.73 -39.53 23.70
N GLY A 125 -35.98 -40.85 23.74
CA GLY A 125 -37.11 -41.44 24.48
C GLY A 125 -36.94 -41.43 26.00
N GLU A 126 -35.76 -41.12 26.53
CA GLU A 126 -35.53 -41.11 27.97
C GLU A 126 -36.15 -39.89 28.66
N LYS A 127 -36.85 -40.11 29.78
CA LYS A 127 -37.56 -39.06 30.56
C LYS A 127 -36.69 -37.90 31.05
N ASN A 128 -35.36 -38.05 30.98
CA ASN A 128 -34.37 -37.07 31.41
C ASN A 128 -33.87 -36.17 30.28
N VAL A 129 -34.16 -36.49 29.02
CA VAL A 129 -33.89 -35.63 27.87
C VAL A 129 -35.05 -34.64 27.73
N ARG A 130 -35.01 -33.58 28.54
CA ARG A 130 -35.97 -32.47 28.46
C ARG A 130 -35.33 -31.28 27.77
N SER A 131 -36.02 -30.76 26.76
CA SER A 131 -35.69 -29.48 26.14
C SER A 131 -35.93 -28.33 27.10
N THR A 132 -35.22 -27.22 26.92
CA THR A 132 -35.62 -25.93 27.50
C THR A 132 -36.63 -25.17 26.64
N SER A 133 -36.74 -25.49 25.35
CA SER A 133 -37.60 -24.82 24.36
C SER A 133 -38.51 -25.81 23.61
N SER A 134 -39.76 -25.42 23.34
CA SER A 134 -40.73 -26.21 22.54
C SER A 134 -40.31 -26.41 21.08
N ASP A 135 -39.41 -25.55 20.58
CA ASP A 135 -38.98 -25.51 19.18
C ASP A 135 -37.54 -26.02 18.99
N ALA A 136 -36.94 -26.66 20.01
CA ALA A 136 -35.58 -27.15 19.93
C ALA A 136 -35.45 -28.43 19.09
N TYR A 137 -34.42 -28.46 18.26
CA TYR A 137 -33.94 -29.67 17.61
C TYR A 137 -32.65 -30.16 18.28
N LEU A 138 -32.50 -31.48 18.42
CA LEU A 138 -31.26 -32.07 18.88
C LEU A 138 -30.39 -32.47 17.70
N CYS A 139 -29.15 -31.97 17.69
CA CYS A 139 -28.11 -32.33 16.73
C CYS A 139 -27.06 -33.20 17.41
N PHE A 140 -26.58 -34.22 16.70
CA PHE A 140 -25.67 -35.25 17.22
C PHE A 140 -24.33 -35.18 16.51
N PHE A 141 -23.27 -34.96 17.27
CA PHE A 141 -21.91 -34.80 16.77
C PHE A 141 -21.00 -35.90 17.27
N ASP A 142 -20.08 -36.36 16.43
CA ASP A 142 -18.99 -37.23 16.89
C ASP A 142 -17.93 -36.45 17.70
N LYS A 143 -16.91 -37.15 18.18
CA LYS A 143 -15.79 -36.56 18.94
C LYS A 143 -14.99 -35.48 18.18
N PHE A 144 -15.17 -35.38 16.87
CA PHE A 144 -14.51 -34.39 16.01
C PHE A 144 -15.43 -33.21 15.66
N GLY A 145 -16.68 -33.22 16.13
CA GLY A 145 -17.66 -32.18 15.83
C GLY A 145 -18.38 -32.35 14.49
N LYS A 146 -18.24 -33.51 13.82
CA LYS A 146 -18.97 -33.82 12.60
C LYS A 146 -20.37 -34.33 12.93
N VAL A 147 -21.37 -33.91 12.16
CA VAL A 147 -22.76 -34.40 12.25
C VAL A 147 -22.83 -35.89 11.93
N ILE A 148 -23.48 -36.65 12.81
CA ILE A 148 -23.77 -38.07 12.63
C ILE A 148 -25.01 -38.22 11.74
N GLN A 149 -24.86 -38.83 10.54
CA GLN A 149 -25.90 -38.89 9.51
C GLN A 149 -26.65 -40.24 9.44
N GLY A 150 -26.60 -41.05 10.50
CA GLY A 150 -27.12 -42.42 10.49
C GLY A 150 -26.07 -43.43 10.01
N GLY A 151 -26.50 -44.68 9.81
CA GLY A 151 -25.62 -45.79 9.43
C GLY A 151 -25.35 -46.76 10.58
N LYS A 152 -24.67 -47.86 10.26
CA LYS A 152 -24.34 -48.90 11.24
C LYS A 152 -23.09 -48.52 12.03
N MET A 153 -23.01 -48.91 13.29
CA MET A 153 -21.87 -48.58 14.16
C MET A 153 -20.53 -49.07 13.60
N ASN A 154 -20.49 -50.18 12.86
CA ASN A 154 -19.29 -50.69 12.20
C ASN A 154 -18.83 -49.86 10.99
N GLU A 155 -19.74 -49.09 10.36
CA GLU A 155 -19.43 -48.16 9.28
C GLU A 155 -18.93 -46.82 9.83
N ILE A 156 -19.43 -46.44 11.02
CA ILE A 156 -19.04 -45.23 11.76
C ILE A 156 -17.68 -45.44 12.45
N LEU A 157 -17.48 -46.61 13.08
CA LEU A 157 -16.23 -47.00 13.74
C LEU A 157 -15.31 -47.73 12.76
N LYS A 158 -14.73 -47.00 11.80
CA LYS A 158 -13.65 -47.54 10.98
C LYS A 158 -12.34 -47.47 11.77
N ILE A 159 -11.71 -48.63 11.96
CA ILE A 159 -10.39 -48.89 12.57
C ILE A 159 -10.41 -49.15 14.10
N ASN A 160 -10.08 -50.41 14.46
CA ASN A 160 -9.46 -50.99 15.68
C ASN A 160 -9.59 -50.37 17.09
N ASP A 161 -10.43 -49.37 17.34
CA ASP A 161 -10.57 -48.75 18.65
C ASP A 161 -11.57 -49.52 19.53
N ASN A 162 -11.26 -50.80 19.80
CA ASN A 162 -12.12 -51.69 20.58
C ASN A 162 -12.13 -51.37 22.08
N SER A 163 -11.24 -50.49 22.54
CA SER A 163 -11.02 -50.21 23.96
C SER A 163 -11.69 -48.94 24.47
N LEU A 164 -12.11 -48.03 23.59
CA LEU A 164 -12.62 -46.72 23.99
C LEU A 164 -14.11 -46.54 23.65
N PRO A 165 -14.89 -45.89 24.53
CA PRO A 165 -16.27 -45.53 24.23
C PRO A 165 -16.35 -44.58 23.04
N PHE A 166 -17.36 -44.78 22.18
CA PHE A 166 -17.70 -43.83 21.13
C PHE A 166 -18.44 -42.64 21.75
N HIS A 167 -17.91 -41.44 21.58
CA HIS A 167 -18.46 -40.24 22.19
C HIS A 167 -19.38 -39.50 21.22
N VAL A 168 -20.58 -39.19 21.67
CA VAL A 168 -21.58 -38.40 20.95
C VAL A 168 -21.90 -37.15 21.75
N THR A 169 -21.62 -35.97 21.20
CA THR A 169 -22.04 -34.69 21.80
C THR A 169 -23.41 -34.31 21.24
N VAL A 170 -24.31 -33.87 22.12
CA VAL A 170 -25.68 -33.50 21.76
C VAL A 170 -25.92 -32.03 22.10
N GLU A 171 -26.32 -31.23 21.10
CA GLU A 171 -26.61 -29.81 21.25
C GLU A 171 -28.08 -29.49 20.91
N GLU A 172 -28.69 -28.56 21.67
CA GLU A 172 -30.00 -27.97 21.35
C GLU A 172 -29.81 -26.82 20.35
N MET A 173 -30.50 -26.87 19.20
CA MET A 173 -30.50 -25.82 18.18
C MET A 173 -31.92 -25.26 17.96
N THR A 174 -32.01 -23.96 17.64
CA THR A 174 -33.29 -23.26 17.43
C THR A 174 -33.90 -23.50 16.05
N ASN A 175 -33.11 -23.99 15.10
CA ASN A 175 -33.54 -24.36 13.75
C ASN A 175 -32.74 -25.57 13.26
N SER A 176 -33.34 -26.37 12.39
CA SER A 176 -32.84 -27.68 11.98
C SER A 176 -31.51 -27.68 11.21
N THR A 177 -31.07 -26.53 10.66
CA THR A 177 -29.88 -26.46 9.78
C THR A 177 -29.16 -25.10 9.72
N SER A 178 -29.75 -23.98 10.17
CA SER A 178 -29.18 -22.63 9.92
C SER A 178 -27.88 -22.33 10.64
N GLU A 179 -27.48 -23.19 11.59
CA GLU A 179 -26.27 -23.05 12.39
C GLU A 179 -25.24 -24.14 12.06
N LEU A 180 -25.39 -24.91 10.99
CA LEU A 180 -24.40 -25.92 10.57
C LEU A 180 -23.54 -25.41 9.42
N CYS A 181 -22.25 -25.78 9.42
CA CYS A 181 -21.34 -25.43 8.35
C CYS A 181 -21.15 -26.62 7.41
N GLU A 182 -21.53 -26.46 6.14
CA GLU A 182 -21.16 -27.42 5.08
C GLU A 182 -19.78 -27.10 4.54
N LEU A 183 -18.86 -28.04 4.71
CA LEU A 183 -17.52 -27.98 4.15
C LEU A 183 -17.43 -28.92 2.95
N THR A 184 -17.02 -28.38 1.81
CA THR A 184 -16.59 -29.17 0.66
C THR A 184 -15.07 -29.21 0.68
N ILE A 185 -14.52 -30.39 0.97
CA ILE A 185 -13.09 -30.64 1.07
C ILE A 185 -12.64 -31.22 -0.27
N GLN A 186 -11.87 -30.43 -1.03
CA GLN A 186 -11.27 -30.85 -2.28
C GLN A 186 -9.87 -31.41 -2.00
N LEU A 187 -9.65 -32.65 -2.42
CA LEU A 187 -8.33 -33.30 -2.40
C LEU A 187 -7.88 -33.44 -3.86
N SER A 188 -6.63 -33.11 -4.16
CA SER A 188 -6.11 -33.03 -5.53
C SER A 188 -6.29 -34.30 -6.38
N GLU A 189 -6.54 -35.45 -5.76
CA GLU A 189 -6.66 -36.76 -6.41
C GLU A 189 -7.94 -37.55 -6.03
N ALA A 190 -8.87 -36.96 -5.27
CA ALA A 190 -10.08 -37.67 -4.80
C ALA A 190 -11.37 -36.89 -5.10
N GLU A 191 -12.51 -37.59 -5.08
CA GLU A 191 -13.82 -36.95 -5.18
C GLU A 191 -14.05 -35.99 -4.01
N ASP A 192 -14.64 -34.83 -4.32
CA ASP A 192 -15.00 -33.81 -3.35
C ASP A 192 -15.80 -34.42 -2.19
N THR A 193 -15.26 -34.31 -0.98
CA THR A 193 -15.94 -34.80 0.21
C THR A 193 -16.76 -33.69 0.84
N LYS A 194 -18.07 -33.89 0.94
CA LYS A 194 -18.97 -32.99 1.65
C LYS A 194 -19.26 -33.50 3.05
N ALA A 195 -19.08 -32.64 4.06
CA ALA A 195 -19.40 -32.95 5.45
C ALA A 195 -19.98 -31.74 6.18
N LEU A 196 -20.88 -32.01 7.13
CA LEU A 196 -21.49 -31.01 8.00
C LEU A 196 -20.80 -31.01 9.36
N PHE A 197 -20.38 -29.84 9.82
CA PHE A 197 -19.70 -29.64 11.10
C PHE A 197 -20.41 -28.60 11.97
N TYR A 198 -20.15 -28.69 13.27
CA TYR A 198 -20.52 -27.64 14.21
C TYR A 198 -19.65 -26.38 13.98
N PRO A 199 -20.20 -25.15 14.03
CA PRO A 199 -19.43 -23.94 13.72
C PRO A 199 -18.24 -23.71 14.64
N TYR A 200 -18.31 -24.19 15.88
CA TYR A 200 -17.21 -24.07 16.83
C TYR A 200 -16.21 -25.24 16.77
N THR A 201 -16.35 -26.14 15.80
CA THR A 201 -15.33 -27.14 15.51
C THR A 201 -14.02 -26.46 15.12
N GLU A 202 -12.93 -26.87 15.75
CA GLU A 202 -11.58 -26.41 15.41
C GLU A 202 -11.07 -27.12 14.15
N TRP A 203 -10.28 -26.42 13.34
CA TRP A 203 -9.63 -27.02 12.16
C TRP A 203 -8.74 -28.22 12.51
N ARG A 204 -8.14 -28.23 13.71
CA ARG A 204 -7.41 -29.39 14.23
C ARG A 204 -8.30 -30.64 14.35
N GLN A 205 -9.55 -30.48 14.77
CA GLN A 205 -10.49 -31.59 14.90
C GLN A 205 -10.88 -32.15 13.52
N ILE A 206 -11.05 -31.28 12.53
CA ILE A 206 -11.31 -31.66 11.14
C ILE A 206 -10.11 -32.42 10.56
N ASN A 207 -8.88 -31.97 10.86
CA ASN A 207 -7.65 -32.67 10.49
C ASN A 207 -7.60 -34.10 11.05
N LEU A 208 -7.95 -34.27 12.33
CA LEU A 208 -8.04 -35.60 12.96
C LEU A 208 -9.14 -36.45 12.34
N TRP A 209 -10.30 -35.85 12.01
CA TRP A 209 -11.40 -36.54 11.36
C TRP A 209 -11.00 -37.07 9.98
N LEU A 210 -10.36 -36.24 9.15
CA LEU A 210 -9.86 -36.61 7.82
C LEU A 210 -8.85 -37.77 7.91
N LYS A 211 -7.86 -37.66 8.79
CA LYS A 211 -6.86 -38.73 9.03
C LYS A 211 -7.50 -40.05 9.43
N THR A 212 -8.59 -40.01 10.20
CA THR A 212 -9.27 -41.21 10.70
C THR A 212 -10.16 -41.86 9.63
N HIS A 213 -10.85 -41.07 8.80
CA HIS A 213 -11.92 -41.57 7.93
C HIS A 213 -11.57 -41.62 6.44
N MET A 214 -10.48 -40.97 6.01
CA MET A 214 -10.03 -40.92 4.61
C MET A 214 -8.65 -41.57 4.43
N PRO A 215 -8.56 -42.92 4.46
CA PRO A 215 -7.29 -43.65 4.39
C PRO A 215 -6.61 -43.64 3.00
N ILE A 216 -7.23 -43.04 1.98
CA ILE A 216 -6.62 -42.81 0.65
C ILE A 216 -5.43 -41.84 0.76
N LEU A 217 -5.38 -41.07 1.85
CA LEU A 217 -4.38 -40.10 2.13
C LEU A 217 -3.10 -40.78 2.64
N ASP A 218 -1.97 -40.57 1.95
CA ASP A 218 -0.67 -41.08 2.37
C ASP A 218 -0.36 -40.61 3.81
N PRO A 219 -0.20 -41.51 4.79
CA PRO A 219 0.11 -41.17 6.18
C PRO A 219 1.45 -40.44 6.34
N SER A 220 2.28 -40.36 5.28
CA SER A 220 3.50 -39.54 5.24
C SER A 220 3.24 -38.03 5.12
N ILE A 221 2.05 -37.62 4.66
CA ILE A 221 1.61 -36.22 4.62
C ILE A 221 1.12 -35.86 6.03
N GLY A 222 2.09 -35.51 6.88
CA GLY A 222 1.91 -35.42 8.33
C GLY A 222 0.77 -34.52 8.79
N GLU A 223 0.45 -33.41 8.08
CA GLU A 223 -0.58 -32.42 8.46
C GLU A 223 -1.16 -31.77 7.19
N TYR A 224 -2.46 -31.46 7.20
CA TYR A 224 -3.08 -30.64 6.16
C TYR A 224 -3.15 -29.20 6.61
N VAL A 225 -2.88 -28.31 5.67
CA VAL A 225 -3.17 -26.89 5.85
C VAL A 225 -4.41 -26.55 5.05
N TYR A 226 -5.26 -25.71 5.62
CA TYR A 226 -6.49 -25.27 5.01
C TYR A 226 -6.27 -23.89 4.38
N TRP A 227 -6.67 -23.74 3.13
CA TRP A 227 -6.56 -22.47 2.41
C TRP A 227 -7.93 -21.87 2.14
N HIS A 228 -8.11 -20.62 2.59
CA HIS A 228 -9.32 -19.86 2.30
C HIS A 228 -9.21 -19.21 0.91
N ARG A 229 -9.87 -19.80 -0.10
CA ARG A 229 -9.74 -19.37 -1.51
C ARG A 229 -10.04 -17.88 -1.74
N HIS A 230 -11.10 -17.34 -1.13
CA HIS A 230 -11.48 -15.93 -1.29
C HIS A 230 -10.54 -14.95 -0.57
N GLN A 231 -10.17 -15.23 0.69
CA GLN A 231 -9.28 -14.37 1.48
C GLN A 231 -7.81 -14.52 1.09
N LYS A 232 -7.47 -15.56 0.30
CA LYS A 232 -6.12 -15.93 -0.10
C LYS A 232 -5.18 -16.03 1.11
N SER A 233 -5.63 -16.77 2.13
CA SER A 233 -4.93 -16.90 3.42
C SER A 233 -4.96 -18.33 3.93
N VAL A 234 -3.94 -18.67 4.72
CA VAL A 234 -3.90 -19.91 5.49
C VAL A 234 -4.83 -19.80 6.69
N ILE A 235 -5.56 -20.87 6.94
CA ILE A 235 -6.41 -21.06 8.12
C ILE A 235 -5.62 -21.87 9.16
N TYR A 236 -5.57 -21.36 10.38
CA TYR A 236 -4.80 -21.98 11.47
C TYR A 236 -5.61 -23.05 12.21
N GLU A 237 -4.93 -24.09 12.69
CA GLU A 237 -5.57 -25.26 13.30
C GLU A 237 -6.42 -24.96 14.55
N ASN A 238 -6.05 -23.92 15.31
CA ASN A 238 -6.73 -23.49 16.53
C ASN A 238 -7.93 -22.56 16.27
N GLN A 239 -8.15 -22.14 15.03
CA GLN A 239 -9.33 -21.37 14.67
C GLN A 239 -10.55 -22.29 14.58
N THR A 240 -11.72 -21.76 14.89
CA THR A 240 -13.00 -22.44 14.65
C THR A 240 -13.52 -22.12 13.25
N ILE A 241 -14.40 -22.96 12.71
CA ILE A 241 -15.08 -22.69 11.44
C ILE A 241 -15.76 -21.31 11.48
N SER A 242 -16.49 -21.00 12.55
CA SER A 242 -17.21 -19.73 12.74
C SER A 242 -16.30 -18.50 12.81
N SER A 243 -15.06 -18.66 13.28
CA SER A 243 -14.06 -17.57 13.30
C SER A 243 -13.39 -17.33 11.95
N THR A 244 -13.54 -18.27 11.02
CA THR A 244 -12.86 -18.27 9.71
C THR A 244 -13.82 -17.96 8.57
N ILE A 245 -15.04 -18.50 8.64
CA ILE A 245 -16.08 -18.43 7.62
C ILE A 245 -17.23 -17.59 8.19
N MET A 246 -17.36 -16.35 7.70
CA MET A 246 -18.39 -15.41 8.17
C MET A 246 -19.76 -15.60 7.51
N GLU A 247 -19.85 -16.43 6.46
CA GLU A 247 -21.09 -16.66 5.72
C GLU A 247 -21.65 -18.06 5.94
N ILE A 248 -22.98 -18.19 5.93
CA ILE A 248 -23.71 -19.47 6.00
C ILE A 248 -23.65 -20.21 4.64
N THR A 249 -22.90 -19.68 3.68
CA THR A 249 -22.77 -20.24 2.33
C THR A 249 -21.80 -21.44 2.32
N PRO A 250 -22.06 -22.46 1.47
CA PRO A 250 -21.13 -23.57 1.30
C PRO A 250 -19.74 -23.04 0.93
N THR A 251 -18.78 -23.25 1.81
CA THR A 251 -17.42 -22.73 1.62
C THR A 251 -16.52 -23.87 1.17
N ILE A 252 -15.86 -23.67 0.04
CA ILE A 252 -14.86 -24.60 -0.49
C ILE A 252 -13.55 -24.29 0.20
N ILE A 253 -12.95 -25.31 0.81
CA ILE A 253 -11.66 -25.19 1.47
C ILE A 253 -10.72 -26.19 0.84
N ASP A 254 -9.65 -25.63 0.29
CA ASP A 254 -8.61 -26.41 -0.35
C ASP A 254 -7.74 -27.03 0.74
N CYS A 255 -7.68 -28.36 0.74
CA CYS A 255 -6.84 -29.14 1.62
C CYS A 255 -5.49 -29.32 0.92
N ILE A 256 -4.48 -28.59 1.37
CA ILE A 256 -3.20 -28.48 0.68
C ILE A 256 -2.08 -29.14 1.48
N SER A 257 -1.11 -29.68 0.75
CA SER A 257 0.13 -30.16 1.35
C SER A 257 0.91 -28.98 1.95
N PRO A 258 1.51 -29.13 3.15
CA PRO A 258 2.38 -28.11 3.73
C PRO A 258 3.53 -27.69 2.79
N ASN A 259 4.00 -28.59 1.94
CA ASN A 259 5.07 -28.33 0.97
C ASN A 259 4.67 -27.34 -0.13
N ALA A 260 3.36 -27.12 -0.32
CA ALA A 260 2.82 -26.13 -1.24
C ALA A 260 2.87 -24.70 -0.67
N LEU A 261 3.18 -24.56 0.63
CA LEU A 261 3.23 -23.28 1.32
C LEU A 261 4.66 -22.75 1.44
N ILE A 262 4.74 -21.44 1.68
CA ILE A 262 5.98 -20.72 1.82
C ILE A 262 5.81 -19.50 2.72
N ASN A 263 6.82 -19.23 3.54
CA ASN A 263 6.92 -18.00 4.30
C ASN A 263 7.43 -16.87 3.41
N VAL A 264 6.60 -15.86 3.18
CA VAL A 264 6.95 -14.61 2.52
C VAL A 264 7.04 -13.50 3.56
N ILE A 265 8.16 -12.83 3.57
CA ILE A 265 8.40 -11.69 4.45
C ILE A 265 8.30 -10.44 3.60
N LEU A 266 7.33 -9.59 3.91
CA LEU A 266 7.19 -8.27 3.29
C LEU A 266 7.74 -7.22 4.24
N SER A 267 8.54 -6.29 3.71
CA SER A 267 9.01 -5.12 4.45
C SER A 267 8.64 -3.84 3.70
N TYR A 268 8.19 -2.84 4.44
CA TYR A 268 7.91 -1.49 3.93
C TYR A 268 8.23 -0.49 5.03
N ASP A 269 9.06 0.50 4.72
CA ASP A 269 9.57 1.47 5.67
C ASP A 269 10.29 0.78 6.86
N THR A 270 9.73 0.91 8.06
CA THR A 270 10.22 0.27 9.29
C THR A 270 9.40 -0.96 9.70
N SER A 271 8.31 -1.24 8.98
CA SER A 271 7.39 -2.34 9.25
C SER A 271 7.80 -3.61 8.51
N ARG A 272 7.57 -4.76 9.14
CA ARG A 272 7.84 -6.07 8.55
C ARG A 272 6.75 -7.04 8.95
N GLU A 273 6.25 -7.79 7.98
CA GLU A 273 5.20 -8.78 8.17
C GLU A 273 5.66 -10.12 7.58
N THR A 274 5.31 -11.23 8.24
CA THR A 274 5.59 -12.57 7.73
C THR A 274 4.28 -13.27 7.42
N ILE A 275 4.09 -13.61 6.16
CA ILE A 275 2.87 -14.17 5.60
C ILE A 275 3.16 -15.59 5.14
N LEU A 276 2.36 -16.55 5.57
CA LEU A 276 2.36 -17.90 5.01
C LEU A 276 1.40 -17.94 3.83
N THR A 277 1.89 -18.25 2.62
CA THR A 277 1.10 -18.25 1.38
C THR A 277 1.43 -19.44 0.48
N LEU A 278 0.67 -19.64 -0.59
CA LEU A 278 0.92 -20.67 -1.59
C LEU A 278 2.10 -20.32 -2.51
N LYS A 279 2.99 -21.29 -2.76
CA LYS A 279 4.06 -21.18 -3.78
C LYS A 279 3.50 -20.89 -5.17
N SER A 280 2.28 -21.32 -5.47
CA SER A 280 1.60 -21.11 -6.76
C SER A 280 0.91 -19.74 -6.89
N LEU A 281 0.75 -18.99 -5.80
CA LEU A 281 0.05 -17.70 -5.85
C LEU A 281 0.86 -16.68 -6.67
N PRO A 282 0.28 -15.94 -7.62
CA PRO A 282 0.96 -14.83 -8.27
C PRO A 282 1.39 -13.76 -7.26
N LEU A 283 2.56 -13.16 -7.47
CA LEU A 283 3.05 -12.13 -6.55
C LEU A 283 2.17 -10.86 -6.56
N THR A 284 1.61 -10.50 -7.71
CA THR A 284 0.60 -9.43 -7.82
C THR A 284 -0.62 -9.68 -6.94
N ASP A 285 -1.10 -10.91 -6.86
CA ASP A 285 -2.24 -11.28 -6.04
C ASP A 285 -1.95 -11.15 -4.54
N LEU A 286 -0.71 -11.44 -4.12
CA LEU A 286 -0.27 -11.25 -2.74
C LEU A 286 -0.26 -9.75 -2.38
N LEU A 287 0.25 -8.91 -3.28
CA LEU A 287 0.39 -7.47 -3.05
C LEU A 287 -0.92 -6.68 -3.23
N ASN A 288 -1.92 -7.24 -3.92
CA ASN A 288 -3.25 -6.63 -4.02
C ASN A 288 -4.16 -6.98 -2.83
N ASN A 289 -3.68 -7.78 -1.88
CA ASN A 289 -4.46 -8.15 -0.70
C ASN A 289 -4.31 -7.09 0.40
N GLU A 290 -5.27 -6.17 0.47
CA GLU A 290 -5.30 -5.09 1.48
C GLU A 290 -5.20 -5.60 2.92
N THR A 291 -5.78 -6.78 3.21
CA THR A 291 -5.75 -7.35 4.56
C THR A 291 -4.33 -7.74 4.98
N LEU A 292 -3.51 -8.20 4.03
CA LEU A 292 -2.11 -8.59 4.26
C LEU A 292 -1.18 -7.37 4.34
N LEU A 293 -1.50 -6.28 3.65
CA LEU A 293 -0.68 -5.06 3.64
C LEU A 293 -1.04 -4.06 4.74
N LYS A 294 -2.23 -4.17 5.34
CA LYS A 294 -2.67 -3.30 6.44
C LYS A 294 -1.68 -3.24 7.61
N PRO A 295 -1.07 -4.35 8.10
CA PRO A 295 -0.05 -4.31 9.15
C PRO A 295 1.19 -3.51 8.76
N LEU A 296 1.54 -3.46 7.47
CA LEU A 296 2.68 -2.71 6.96
C LEU A 296 2.43 -1.19 6.92
N LYS A 297 1.19 -0.74 7.16
CA LYS A 297 0.77 0.66 6.98
C LYS A 297 1.04 1.17 5.56
N PHE A 298 0.89 0.28 4.59
CA PHE A 298 1.04 0.60 3.18
C PHE A 298 -0.30 1.10 2.65
N GLU A 299 -0.45 2.43 2.53
CA GLU A 299 -1.69 3.09 2.11
C GLU A 299 -1.71 3.45 0.61
N ASN A 300 -0.61 3.20 -0.12
CA ASN A 300 -0.43 3.66 -1.49
C ASN A 300 -0.63 2.56 -2.52
N SER A 301 -0.90 2.94 -3.76
CA SER A 301 -0.83 2.00 -4.89
C SER A 301 0.63 1.63 -5.19
N LEU A 302 0.87 0.41 -5.66
CA LEU A 302 2.19 -0.07 -6.09
C LEU A 302 2.81 0.76 -7.24
N ARG A 303 2.05 1.63 -7.91
CA ARG A 303 2.52 2.38 -9.10
C ARG A 303 3.76 3.24 -8.83
N ASP A 304 3.89 3.77 -7.62
CA ASP A 304 5.03 4.63 -7.23
C ASP A 304 6.10 3.87 -6.43
N HIS A 305 5.96 2.55 -6.35
CA HIS A 305 6.81 1.68 -5.56
C HIS A 305 7.49 0.65 -6.44
N VAL A 306 8.66 0.22 -6.00
CA VAL A 306 9.41 -0.86 -6.62
C VAL A 306 9.52 -1.98 -5.61
N LEU A 307 9.22 -3.19 -6.05
CA LEU A 307 9.42 -4.38 -5.25
C LEU A 307 10.84 -4.90 -5.47
N VAL A 308 11.56 -5.10 -4.39
CA VAL A 308 12.93 -5.63 -4.39
C VAL A 308 12.91 -6.98 -3.70
N LEU A 309 13.39 -8.01 -4.39
CA LEU A 309 13.70 -9.30 -3.78
C LEU A 309 15.00 -9.16 -2.98
N GLU A 310 14.92 -9.29 -1.66
CA GLU A 310 16.09 -9.24 -0.78
C GLU A 310 16.85 -10.57 -0.85
N ASP A 311 17.59 -10.77 -1.93
CA ASP A 311 18.57 -11.82 -2.09
C ASP A 311 20.00 -11.27 -1.95
N ARG A 312 21.02 -12.01 -2.41
CA ARG A 312 22.41 -11.53 -2.35
C ARG A 312 22.66 -10.27 -3.21
N ASN A 313 21.81 -9.99 -4.19
CA ASN A 313 21.99 -8.94 -5.18
C ASN A 313 20.92 -7.83 -5.10
N ASN A 314 19.89 -7.98 -4.26
CA ASN A 314 18.74 -7.07 -4.15
C ASN A 314 18.10 -6.78 -5.52
N GLN A 315 17.55 -7.83 -6.14
CA GLN A 315 16.97 -7.72 -7.48
C GLN A 315 15.64 -6.95 -7.49
N VAL A 316 15.54 -5.96 -8.38
CA VAL A 316 14.28 -5.27 -8.69
C VAL A 316 13.36 -6.19 -9.49
N ILE A 317 12.12 -6.36 -9.02
CA ILE A 317 11.11 -7.17 -9.68
C ILE A 317 10.31 -6.28 -10.65
N SER A 318 10.35 -6.63 -11.94
CA SER A 318 9.56 -5.97 -12.98
C SER A 318 8.07 -6.30 -12.88
N GLU A 319 7.19 -5.46 -13.45
CA GLU A 319 5.74 -5.73 -13.49
C GLU A 319 5.40 -7.09 -14.12
N ASP A 320 6.08 -7.45 -15.22
CA ASP A 320 5.92 -8.76 -15.87
C ASP A 320 6.34 -9.91 -14.94
N SER A 321 7.43 -9.72 -14.20
CA SER A 321 7.89 -10.69 -13.21
C SER A 321 6.88 -10.82 -12.06
N MET A 322 6.21 -9.75 -11.64
CA MET A 322 5.19 -9.83 -10.58
C MET A 322 4.02 -10.77 -10.93
N GLN A 323 3.78 -11.08 -12.21
CA GLN A 323 2.78 -12.06 -12.63
C GLN A 323 3.20 -13.52 -12.37
N GLN A 324 4.49 -13.76 -12.13
CA GLN A 324 4.99 -15.08 -11.79
C GLN A 324 4.55 -15.50 -10.38
N SER A 325 4.50 -16.82 -10.16
CA SER A 325 4.15 -17.35 -8.85
C SER A 325 5.23 -17.04 -7.82
N VAL A 326 4.84 -16.84 -6.55
CA VAL A 326 5.76 -16.58 -5.44
C VAL A 326 6.89 -17.62 -5.38
N GLY A 327 6.58 -18.89 -5.60
CA GLY A 327 7.54 -19.99 -5.58
C GLY A 327 8.60 -19.94 -6.68
N SER A 328 8.40 -19.17 -7.76
CA SER A 328 9.42 -19.00 -8.80
C SER A 328 10.66 -18.23 -8.32
N TYR A 329 10.54 -17.50 -7.21
CA TYR A 329 11.61 -16.74 -6.58
C TYR A 329 12.35 -17.52 -5.49
N LEU A 330 12.01 -18.80 -5.29
CA LEU A 330 12.74 -19.67 -4.37
C LEU A 330 14.09 -20.08 -4.92
N VAL A 331 15.13 -19.98 -4.08
CA VAL A 331 16.43 -20.59 -4.35
C VAL A 331 16.47 -22.04 -3.85
N SER A 332 15.76 -22.35 -2.76
CA SER A 332 15.59 -23.69 -2.21
C SER A 332 14.23 -23.85 -1.54
N ASP A 333 13.69 -25.08 -1.49
CA ASP A 333 12.31 -25.33 -1.05
C ASP A 333 12.03 -25.03 0.43
N ASP A 334 13.08 -24.90 1.25
CA ASP A 334 13.00 -24.68 2.70
C ASP A 334 13.20 -23.21 3.13
N GLU A 335 13.44 -22.30 2.17
CA GLU A 335 13.75 -20.90 2.47
C GLU A 335 12.52 -19.98 2.50
N SER A 336 12.55 -18.98 3.39
CA SER A 336 11.60 -17.86 3.32
C SER A 336 12.01 -16.90 2.22
N ILE A 337 11.04 -16.39 1.44
CA ILE A 337 11.29 -15.29 0.50
C ILE A 337 11.13 -13.97 1.21
N ARG A 338 11.96 -12.99 0.87
CA ARG A 338 11.91 -11.64 1.43
C ARG A 338 11.73 -10.64 0.32
N PHE A 339 10.63 -9.91 0.34
CA PHE A 339 10.42 -8.77 -0.54
C PHE A 339 10.40 -7.48 0.27
N ARG A 340 11.02 -6.45 -0.27
CA ARG A 340 11.00 -5.09 0.24
C ARG A 340 10.30 -4.18 -0.74
N ILE A 341 9.29 -3.47 -0.27
CA ILE A 341 8.62 -2.41 -1.01
C ILE A 341 9.42 -1.13 -0.80
N CYS A 342 10.04 -0.62 -1.85
CA CYS A 342 10.81 0.62 -1.84
C CYS A 342 10.07 1.73 -2.59
N LEU A 343 10.28 2.96 -2.16
CA LEU A 343 9.82 4.14 -2.88
C LEU A 343 10.81 4.49 -4.00
N LEU A 344 10.31 4.79 -5.19
CA LEU A 344 11.16 5.29 -6.28
C LEU A 344 11.20 6.83 -6.25
N ILE A 345 12.40 7.40 -6.26
CA ILE A 345 12.64 8.85 -6.37
C ILE A 345 13.42 9.11 -7.63
N GLU A 346 13.01 10.13 -8.38
CA GLU A 346 13.72 10.62 -9.55
C GLU A 346 14.39 11.94 -9.19
N ILE A 347 15.70 12.03 -9.42
CA ILE A 347 16.50 13.21 -9.16
C ILE A 347 17.18 13.63 -10.45
N SER A 348 16.94 14.85 -10.91
CA SER A 348 17.50 15.35 -12.17
C SER A 348 18.12 16.73 -12.03
N THR A 349 19.07 17.09 -12.88
CA THR A 349 19.50 18.49 -13.00
C THR A 349 18.47 19.30 -13.78
N TYR A 350 18.48 20.63 -13.62
CA TYR A 350 17.50 21.51 -14.30
C TYR A 350 17.50 21.35 -15.83
N ASP A 351 18.68 21.18 -16.43
CA ASP A 351 18.89 20.92 -17.85
C ASP A 351 18.65 19.47 -18.28
N LYS A 352 18.32 18.59 -17.32
CA LYS A 352 18.18 17.13 -17.48
C LYS A 352 19.43 16.44 -18.05
N ALA A 353 20.60 17.07 -17.95
CA ALA A 353 21.86 16.44 -18.36
C ALA A 353 22.22 15.24 -17.47
N LEU A 354 21.75 15.26 -16.21
CA LEU A 354 21.87 14.17 -15.26
C LEU A 354 20.48 13.77 -14.77
N GLU A 355 20.21 12.47 -14.76
CA GLU A 355 18.99 11.87 -14.21
C GLU A 355 19.36 10.61 -13.45
N ILE A 356 18.92 10.53 -12.20
CA ILE A 356 19.24 9.47 -11.25
C ILE A 356 17.93 8.95 -10.69
N GLN A 357 17.73 7.65 -10.77
CA GLN A 357 16.63 6.96 -10.11
C GLN A 357 17.14 6.24 -8.87
N MET A 358 16.50 6.49 -7.73
CA MET A 358 16.90 5.95 -6.44
C MET A 358 15.77 5.19 -5.78
N GLN A 359 16.11 4.04 -5.20
CA GLN A 359 15.19 3.21 -4.43
C GLN A 359 15.40 3.49 -2.95
N ILE A 360 14.39 4.06 -2.30
CA ILE A 360 14.44 4.42 -0.89
C ILE A 360 13.54 3.48 -0.10
N SER A 361 14.18 2.70 0.78
CA SER A 361 13.49 1.75 1.65
C SER A 361 12.81 2.39 2.85
N ASN A 362 13.23 3.59 3.26
CA ASN A 362 12.74 4.27 4.46
C ASN A 362 12.35 5.72 4.14
N ARG A 363 11.07 6.06 4.30
CA ARG A 363 10.56 7.41 3.98
C ARG A 363 10.92 8.44 5.03
N ASN A 364 11.37 8.02 6.22
CA ASN A 364 11.81 8.92 7.27
C ASN A 364 13.25 9.43 7.07
N ILE A 365 13.89 9.10 5.95
CA ILE A 365 15.17 9.67 5.55
C ILE A 365 15.05 11.19 5.35
N THR A 366 16.04 11.93 5.82
CA THR A 366 16.11 13.37 5.58
C THR A 366 16.70 13.68 4.21
N ILE A 367 16.43 14.87 3.65
CA ILE A 367 17.08 15.33 2.42
C ILE A 367 18.60 15.39 2.56
N GLY A 368 19.10 15.77 3.74
CA GLY A 368 20.52 15.77 4.05
C GLY A 368 21.13 14.37 3.96
N ASP A 369 20.45 13.35 4.48
CA ASP A 369 20.89 11.95 4.37
C ASP A 369 20.84 11.46 2.92
N LEU A 370 19.81 11.86 2.16
CA LEU A 370 19.69 11.52 0.73
C LEU A 370 20.90 12.03 -0.06
N LEU A 371 21.31 13.27 0.18
CA LEU A 371 22.50 13.88 -0.45
C LEU A 371 23.82 13.17 -0.11
N GLN A 372 23.87 12.36 0.96
CA GLN A 372 25.07 11.56 1.29
C GLN A 372 25.19 10.28 0.46
N PHE A 373 24.19 9.92 -0.34
CA PHE A 373 24.26 8.71 -1.17
C PHE A 373 25.37 8.84 -2.21
N PRO A 374 26.17 7.77 -2.45
CA PRO A 374 27.31 7.84 -3.38
C PRO A 374 26.96 8.34 -4.79
N GLN A 375 25.75 8.05 -5.25
CA GLN A 375 25.22 8.46 -6.57
C GLN A 375 25.00 9.98 -6.66
N LEU A 376 24.80 10.64 -5.52
CA LEU A 376 24.59 12.08 -5.39
C LEU A 376 25.80 12.82 -4.85
N LYS A 377 26.92 12.13 -4.56
CA LYS A 377 28.14 12.79 -4.11
C LYS A 377 28.79 13.51 -5.30
N HIS A 378 28.53 14.81 -5.39
CA HIS A 378 29.13 15.68 -6.40
C HIS A 378 29.56 17.00 -5.77
N ASP A 379 30.80 17.42 -5.98
CA ASP A 379 31.37 18.59 -5.30
C ASP A 379 30.61 19.90 -5.60
N SER A 380 30.05 19.99 -6.81
CA SER A 380 29.33 21.17 -7.31
C SER A 380 27.87 21.27 -6.87
N TYR A 381 27.20 20.16 -6.53
CA TYR A 381 25.76 20.13 -6.26
C TYR A 381 25.52 19.91 -4.76
N LYS A 382 24.82 20.85 -4.13
CA LYS A 382 24.72 20.91 -2.66
C LYS A 382 23.30 20.76 -2.13
N TYR A 383 22.29 20.93 -2.97
CA TYR A 383 20.90 21.04 -2.56
C TYR A 383 19.98 20.19 -3.42
N LEU A 384 18.84 19.79 -2.85
CA LEU A 384 17.69 19.30 -3.60
C LEU A 384 16.58 20.35 -3.57
N ALA A 385 15.94 20.56 -4.72
CA ALA A 385 14.78 21.43 -4.84
C ALA A 385 13.55 20.64 -5.31
N SER A 386 12.39 21.14 -4.94
CA SER A 386 11.11 20.68 -5.46
C SER A 386 11.07 20.83 -6.98
N SER A 387 10.61 19.80 -7.68
CA SER A 387 10.35 19.92 -9.12
C SER A 387 9.13 20.79 -9.41
N LYS A 388 8.15 20.81 -8.50
CA LYS A 388 6.89 21.53 -8.64
C LYS A 388 6.99 22.98 -8.20
N THR A 389 7.55 23.24 -7.02
CA THR A 389 7.64 24.58 -6.42
C THR A 389 8.99 25.24 -6.63
N GLN A 390 9.99 24.51 -7.15
CA GLN A 390 11.36 25.02 -7.34
C GLN A 390 11.99 25.61 -6.06
N GLN A 391 11.45 25.26 -4.90
CA GLN A 391 11.97 25.65 -3.60
C GLN A 391 13.06 24.68 -3.20
N VAL A 392 14.17 25.21 -2.68
CA VAL A 392 15.21 24.40 -2.06
C VAL A 392 14.65 23.78 -0.79
N ILE A 393 14.71 22.46 -0.72
CA ILE A 393 14.16 21.70 0.39
C ILE A 393 15.19 21.67 1.51
N SER A 394 14.73 21.90 2.75
CA SER A 394 15.59 21.86 3.93
C SER A 394 16.25 20.50 4.09
N ASN A 395 17.54 20.48 4.46
CA ASN A 395 18.26 19.23 4.72
C ASN A 395 17.63 18.38 5.83
N ASN A 396 16.89 18.99 6.76
CA ASN A 396 16.21 18.28 7.84
C ASN A 396 14.81 17.81 7.46
N GLU A 397 14.30 18.20 6.28
CA GLU A 397 12.99 17.78 5.81
C GLU A 397 13.00 16.28 5.52
N LYS A 398 11.95 15.59 5.94
CA LYS A 398 11.81 14.16 5.70
C LYS A 398 11.10 13.92 4.39
N LEU A 399 11.55 12.90 3.65
CA LEU A 399 10.89 12.50 2.42
C LEU A 399 9.42 12.09 2.62
N SER A 400 9.06 11.61 3.81
CA SER A 400 7.69 11.29 4.20
C SER A 400 6.74 12.47 4.10
N ASN A 401 7.25 13.69 4.32
CA ASN A 401 6.50 14.94 4.33
C ASN A 401 6.39 15.56 2.92
N LEU A 402 7.13 15.02 1.95
CA LEU A 402 7.08 15.48 0.58
C LEU A 402 6.00 14.72 -0.19
N ASP A 403 5.13 15.51 -0.82
CA ASP A 403 4.08 15.02 -1.72
C ASP A 403 4.60 14.70 -3.12
N GLU A 404 5.87 15.02 -3.41
CA GLU A 404 6.51 14.74 -4.70
C GLU A 404 7.64 13.73 -4.60
N ARG A 405 7.92 13.09 -5.74
CA ARG A 405 8.99 12.09 -5.92
C ARG A 405 10.03 12.50 -6.95
N LYS A 406 9.79 13.62 -7.63
CA LYS A 406 10.72 14.20 -8.60
C LYS A 406 11.40 15.39 -7.94
N LEU A 407 12.71 15.34 -7.82
CA LEU A 407 13.52 16.39 -7.21
C LEU A 407 14.54 16.91 -8.22
N ILE A 408 14.95 18.15 -8.02
CA ILE A 408 15.99 18.79 -8.83
C ILE A 408 17.29 18.82 -8.02
N PHE A 409 18.40 18.41 -8.61
CA PHE A 409 19.72 18.49 -8.00
C PHE A 409 20.42 19.79 -8.40
N VAL A 410 20.81 20.59 -7.40
CA VAL A 410 21.06 22.03 -7.58
C VAL A 410 22.42 22.45 -7.03
N ARG A 411 23.11 23.33 -7.76
CA ARG A 411 24.33 24.01 -7.30
C ARG A 411 23.99 25.22 -6.44
N GLU A 412 24.91 25.63 -5.58
CA GLU A 412 24.71 26.84 -4.77
C GLU A 412 24.51 28.10 -5.65
N SER A 413 25.26 28.21 -6.75
CA SER A 413 25.13 29.28 -7.75
C SER A 413 23.79 29.33 -8.48
N GLU A 414 23.00 28.27 -8.40
CA GLU A 414 21.68 28.15 -9.05
C GLU A 414 20.54 28.45 -8.07
N THR A 415 20.87 28.93 -6.87
CA THR A 415 19.89 29.31 -5.85
C THR A 415 19.92 30.81 -5.56
N CYS A 416 18.78 31.35 -5.13
CA CYS A 416 18.67 32.70 -4.62
C CYS A 416 17.79 32.73 -3.37
N PHE A 417 18.09 33.65 -2.45
CA PHE A 417 17.23 33.92 -1.31
C PHE A 417 16.16 34.94 -1.68
N VAL A 418 14.91 34.66 -1.33
CA VAL A 418 13.78 35.57 -1.49
C VAL A 418 13.25 35.93 -0.11
N SER A 419 13.07 37.22 0.13
CA SER A 419 12.54 37.80 1.36
C SER A 419 11.27 38.56 1.04
N ILE A 420 10.15 38.21 1.67
CA ILE A 420 8.86 38.88 1.49
C ILE A 420 8.49 39.55 2.81
N GLU A 421 8.47 40.87 2.83
CA GLU A 421 8.04 41.68 3.96
C GLU A 421 6.53 41.94 3.85
N THR A 422 5.75 41.55 4.86
CA THR A 422 4.31 41.84 4.90
C THR A 422 4.08 43.17 5.61
N SER A 423 3.51 44.16 4.92
CA SER A 423 3.14 45.42 5.55
C SER A 423 1.89 45.24 6.41
N ASN A 424 2.06 45.02 7.72
CA ASN A 424 0.96 45.16 8.67
C ASN A 424 0.64 46.66 8.83
N GLU A 425 -0.30 47.19 8.05
CA GLU A 425 -0.80 48.57 8.22
C GLU A 425 -1.66 48.77 9.48
N SER A 426 -1.79 47.77 10.36
CA SER A 426 -2.42 47.94 11.67
C SER A 426 -1.39 48.34 12.75
N HIS A 427 -1.20 49.65 12.87
CA HIS A 427 -0.76 50.40 14.06
C HIS A 427 -0.14 49.57 15.21
N SER A 428 1.13 49.21 15.08
CA SER A 428 1.96 48.85 16.24
C SER A 428 3.41 49.21 15.97
N MET A 429 3.92 50.21 16.70
CA MET A 429 5.32 50.58 16.71
C MET A 429 6.14 49.54 17.48
N THR A 430 6.29 48.35 16.92
CA THR A 430 7.41 47.43 17.17
C THR A 430 7.40 46.37 16.05
N ALA A 431 8.21 46.57 15.01
CA ALA A 431 8.47 45.52 14.02
C ALA A 431 9.35 44.45 14.69
N THR A 432 8.74 43.40 15.25
CA THR A 432 9.43 42.15 15.56
C THR A 432 9.71 41.41 14.24
N ALA A 433 10.75 40.56 14.24
CA ALA A 433 11.23 39.79 13.08
C ALA A 433 10.23 38.73 12.55
N GLU A 434 8.96 38.79 12.95
CA GLU A 434 7.92 37.79 12.63
C GLU A 434 7.16 38.09 11.32
N ASN A 435 7.39 39.24 10.67
CA ASN A 435 6.65 39.67 9.46
C ASN A 435 7.43 39.48 8.14
N VAL A 436 8.50 38.69 8.15
CA VAL A 436 9.35 38.48 6.96
C VAL A 436 9.46 36.99 6.66
N VAL A 437 8.96 36.58 5.50
CA VAL A 437 9.12 35.22 5.01
C VAL A 437 10.41 35.13 4.21
N HIS A 438 11.33 34.27 4.67
CA HIS A 438 12.57 33.95 3.97
C HIS A 438 12.49 32.55 3.36
N GLN A 439 12.80 32.46 2.07
CA GLN A 439 12.83 31.18 1.35
C GLN A 439 13.99 31.15 0.37
N GLN A 440 14.51 29.96 0.09
CA GLN A 440 15.54 29.74 -0.91
C GLN A 440 14.90 29.04 -2.12
N LEU A 441 15.03 29.64 -3.29
CA LEU A 441 14.41 29.21 -4.54
C LEU A 441 15.48 29.04 -5.63
N LEU A 442 15.14 28.33 -6.70
CA LEU A 442 15.97 28.30 -7.90
C LEU A 442 16.01 29.68 -8.57
N VAL A 443 17.18 30.09 -9.07
CA VAL A 443 17.33 31.37 -9.82
C VAL A 443 16.48 31.41 -11.08
N TYR A 444 16.14 30.26 -11.64
CA TYR A 444 15.31 30.13 -12.84
C TYR A 444 13.80 30.08 -12.55
N ALA A 445 13.40 30.10 -11.27
CA ALA A 445 12.00 30.18 -10.88
C ALA A 445 11.38 31.49 -11.34
N THR A 446 10.06 31.46 -11.51
CA THR A 446 9.26 32.64 -11.89
C THR A 446 8.60 33.25 -10.66
N LEU A 447 8.13 34.49 -10.77
CA LEU A 447 7.31 35.08 -9.71
C LEU A 447 6.04 34.29 -9.45
N ASP A 448 5.39 33.73 -10.48
CA ASP A 448 4.26 32.80 -10.31
C ASP A 448 4.58 31.68 -9.30
N THR A 449 5.82 31.18 -9.30
CA THR A 449 6.27 30.17 -8.34
C THR A 449 6.31 30.72 -6.91
N VAL A 450 6.76 31.97 -6.73
CA VAL A 450 6.76 32.66 -5.43
C VAL A 450 5.34 32.85 -4.91
N TYR A 451 4.42 33.31 -5.77
CA TYR A 451 3.00 33.47 -5.43
C TYR A 451 2.39 32.16 -4.95
N LYS A 452 2.53 31.09 -5.73
CA LYS A 452 1.98 29.76 -5.40
C LYS A 452 2.57 29.18 -4.11
N THR A 453 3.88 29.29 -3.92
CA THR A 453 4.56 28.75 -2.74
C THR A 453 4.13 29.45 -1.45
N ASN A 454 3.78 30.74 -1.53
CA ASN A 454 3.38 31.55 -0.38
C ASN A 454 1.87 31.73 -0.26
N SER A 455 1.08 31.06 -1.12
CA SER A 455 -0.39 31.19 -1.18
C SER A 455 -0.85 32.65 -1.26
N ILE A 456 -0.13 33.48 -2.03
CA ILE A 456 -0.45 34.88 -2.25
C ILE A 456 -1.58 34.95 -3.28
N ASP A 457 -2.65 35.65 -2.96
CA ASP A 457 -3.76 35.91 -3.87
C ASP A 457 -3.36 36.99 -4.88
N ASP A 458 -3.21 36.61 -6.13
CA ASP A 458 -2.74 37.48 -7.18
C ASP A 458 -3.77 38.46 -7.74
N GLU A 459 -5.04 38.31 -7.37
CA GLU A 459 -6.07 39.29 -7.69
C GLU A 459 -6.00 40.51 -6.77
N TYR A 460 -5.53 40.32 -5.53
CA TYR A 460 -5.57 41.35 -4.48
C TYR A 460 -4.21 41.76 -3.94
N GLN A 461 -3.18 40.93 -4.09
CA GLN A 461 -1.88 41.16 -3.47
C GLN A 461 -0.76 41.11 -4.50
N HIS A 462 0.20 42.02 -4.36
CA HIS A 462 1.31 42.12 -5.30
C HIS A 462 2.67 42.21 -4.63
N LEU A 463 3.67 41.64 -5.29
CA LEU A 463 5.06 41.66 -4.83
C LEU A 463 5.78 42.90 -5.38
N LEU A 464 5.91 43.91 -4.53
CA LEU A 464 6.64 45.14 -4.83
C LEU A 464 8.15 44.90 -4.71
N CYS A 465 8.87 44.99 -5.82
CA CYS A 465 10.32 44.83 -5.88
C CYS A 465 11.02 46.18 -5.68
N ALA A 466 12.03 46.19 -4.80
CA ALA A 466 12.85 47.38 -4.50
C ALA A 466 12.03 48.64 -4.11
N ASN A 467 10.80 48.46 -3.62
CA ASN A 467 9.83 49.52 -3.29
C ASN A 467 9.32 50.38 -4.45
N ASP A 468 9.60 50.01 -5.71
CA ASP A 468 9.36 50.89 -6.86
C ASP A 468 8.42 50.29 -7.92
N PHE A 469 8.47 48.97 -8.15
CA PHE A 469 7.71 48.33 -9.23
C PHE A 469 7.24 46.91 -8.91
N VAL A 470 6.15 46.48 -9.52
CA VAL A 470 5.60 45.12 -9.44
C VAL A 470 5.88 44.38 -10.76
N PRO A 471 6.79 43.39 -10.79
CA PRO A 471 7.10 42.66 -12.02
C PRO A 471 5.97 41.68 -12.39
N SER A 472 5.84 41.35 -13.68
CA SER A 472 4.85 40.33 -14.10
C SER A 472 5.17 38.94 -13.52
N MET A 473 4.16 38.09 -13.37
CA MET A 473 4.32 36.71 -12.88
C MET A 473 5.31 35.84 -13.66
N THR A 474 5.49 36.12 -14.95
CA THR A 474 6.41 35.36 -15.81
C THR A 474 7.87 35.76 -15.63
N THR A 475 8.14 36.82 -14.86
CA THR A 475 9.49 37.31 -14.57
C THR A 475 10.29 36.24 -13.84
N LYS A 476 11.48 35.94 -14.36
CA LYS A 476 12.42 35.00 -13.74
C LYS A 476 13.20 35.68 -12.60
N LEU A 477 13.49 34.96 -11.53
CA LEU A 477 14.17 35.52 -10.36
C LEU A 477 15.60 35.98 -10.66
N ASN A 478 16.30 35.30 -11.57
CA ASN A 478 17.65 35.67 -11.99
C ASN A 478 17.74 37.10 -12.57
N THR A 479 16.67 37.62 -13.19
CA THR A 479 16.66 39.01 -13.69
C THR A 479 16.49 40.02 -12.55
N LEU A 480 15.97 39.61 -11.40
CA LEU A 480 15.75 40.46 -10.23
C LEU A 480 16.94 40.48 -9.26
N GLN A 481 17.83 39.49 -9.37
CA GLN A 481 18.94 39.25 -8.46
C GLN A 481 20.11 40.22 -8.68
N GLU A 482 20.14 41.31 -7.91
CA GLU A 482 21.31 42.21 -7.83
C GLU A 482 22.29 41.77 -6.74
N ASN A 483 21.76 41.26 -5.62
CA ASN A 483 22.50 40.81 -4.44
C ASN A 483 22.22 39.32 -4.16
N SER A 484 22.77 38.78 -3.06
CA SER A 484 22.47 37.42 -2.59
C SER A 484 20.98 37.18 -2.28
N THR A 485 20.22 38.24 -2.02
CA THR A 485 18.81 38.18 -1.61
C THR A 485 17.95 39.15 -2.41
N ILE A 486 16.87 38.64 -2.99
CA ILE A 486 15.80 39.42 -3.62
C ILE A 486 14.80 39.79 -2.52
N ARG A 487 14.45 41.07 -2.42
CA ARG A 487 13.51 41.58 -1.42
C ARG A 487 12.24 42.07 -2.09
N PHE A 488 11.12 41.59 -1.60
CA PHE A 488 9.78 42.01 -1.98
C PHE A 488 9.04 42.56 -0.76
N THR A 489 8.20 43.55 -0.99
CA THR A 489 7.19 44.02 -0.04
C THR A 489 5.83 43.59 -0.56
N LEU A 490 5.06 42.88 0.25
CA LEU A 490 3.70 42.49 -0.12
C LEU A 490 2.78 43.71 0.06
N ILE A 491 2.15 44.15 -1.03
CA ILE A 491 1.19 45.26 -1.04
C ILE A 491 -0.22 44.77 -1.39
N ASN A 492 -1.23 45.44 -0.85
CA ASN A 492 -2.64 45.21 -1.21
C ASN A 492 -3.01 46.13 -2.37
N GLY A 493 -3.42 45.55 -3.50
CA GLY A 493 -3.64 46.26 -4.75
C GLY A 493 -2.36 46.49 -5.55
N ASN A 494 -2.52 46.60 -6.87
CA ASN A 494 -1.40 46.78 -7.79
C ASN A 494 -1.00 48.26 -7.89
N LEU A 495 0.16 48.53 -8.45
CA LEU A 495 0.57 49.88 -8.80
C LEU A 495 -0.23 50.40 -10.01
N PRO A 496 -0.52 51.71 -10.09
CA PRO A 496 -1.57 52.23 -10.97
C PRO A 496 -1.22 52.27 -12.45
N VAL A 497 0.08 52.24 -12.82
CA VAL A 497 0.52 52.31 -14.22
C VAL A 497 1.07 50.95 -14.65
N ALA A 498 0.44 50.31 -15.64
CA ALA A 498 0.99 49.16 -16.32
C ALA A 498 1.97 49.62 -17.41
N VAL A 499 3.20 49.13 -17.38
CA VAL A 499 4.23 49.46 -18.38
C VAL A 499 4.60 48.20 -19.14
N GLN A 500 4.49 48.26 -20.47
CA GLN A 500 4.99 47.24 -21.37
C GLN A 500 6.20 47.80 -22.14
N VAL A 501 7.35 47.17 -21.99
CA VAL A 501 8.56 47.55 -22.74
C VAL A 501 8.89 46.45 -23.71
N SER A 502 9.02 46.80 -24.98
CA SER A 502 9.43 45.87 -26.03
C SER A 502 10.80 46.24 -26.59
N THR A 503 11.57 45.24 -26.98
CA THR A 503 12.89 45.41 -27.60
C THR A 503 13.10 44.34 -28.66
N SER A 504 14.06 44.57 -29.56
CA SER A 504 14.51 43.57 -30.53
C SER A 504 15.96 43.23 -30.22
N LEU A 505 16.20 42.01 -29.73
CA LEU A 505 17.54 41.49 -29.42
C LEU A 505 17.82 40.32 -30.36
N ASN A 506 18.88 40.39 -31.16
CA ASN A 506 19.25 39.35 -32.14
C ASN A 506 18.09 38.96 -33.09
N ASP A 507 17.37 39.95 -33.62
CA ASP A 507 16.20 39.78 -34.50
C ASP A 507 14.98 39.07 -33.87
N GLU A 508 15.03 38.78 -32.56
CA GLU A 508 13.90 38.29 -31.77
C GLU A 508 13.25 39.43 -30.99
N LYS A 509 11.92 39.45 -30.97
CA LYS A 509 11.15 40.42 -30.20
C LYS A 509 10.96 39.93 -28.78
N TYR A 510 11.44 40.72 -27.82
CA TYR A 510 11.22 40.50 -26.40
C TYR A 510 10.29 41.58 -25.86
N SER A 511 9.41 41.19 -24.95
CA SER A 511 8.57 42.14 -24.22
C SER A 511 8.51 41.77 -22.76
N ILE A 512 8.62 42.78 -21.90
CA ILE A 512 8.44 42.67 -20.46
C ILE A 512 7.25 43.53 -20.04
N GLN A 513 6.63 43.15 -18.94
CA GLN A 513 5.55 43.89 -18.34
C GLN A 513 5.80 44.01 -16.83
N PHE A 514 5.52 45.19 -16.29
CA PHE A 514 5.54 45.48 -14.87
C PHE A 514 4.59 46.64 -14.57
N HIS A 515 4.26 46.85 -13.29
CA HIS A 515 3.51 48.02 -12.84
C HIS A 515 4.39 48.93 -12.01
N CYS A 516 4.15 50.23 -12.07
CA CYS A 516 4.88 51.25 -11.31
C CYS A 516 3.96 52.41 -10.91
N LYS A 517 4.48 53.33 -10.09
CA LYS A 517 3.80 54.59 -9.79
C LYS A 517 4.06 55.63 -10.89
N HIS A 518 3.21 56.64 -10.98
CA HIS A 518 3.34 57.75 -11.94
C HIS A 518 4.62 58.58 -11.73
N GLU A 519 5.11 58.69 -10.49
CA GLU A 519 6.29 59.50 -10.17
C GLU A 519 7.62 58.86 -10.58
N ILE A 520 7.60 57.65 -11.16
CA ILE A 520 8.82 56.98 -11.60
C ILE A 520 9.49 57.76 -12.74
N THR A 521 10.79 58.00 -12.63
CA THR A 521 11.56 58.72 -13.64
C THR A 521 11.90 57.84 -14.84
N ILE A 522 12.14 58.44 -16.01
CA ILE A 522 12.58 57.72 -17.21
C ILE A 522 13.91 57.01 -16.99
N GLU A 523 14.85 57.60 -16.24
CA GLU A 523 16.09 56.96 -15.80
C GLU A 523 15.79 55.64 -15.07
N ARG A 524 14.90 55.67 -14.08
CA ARG A 524 14.56 54.50 -13.27
C ARG A 524 13.80 53.46 -14.06
N LEU A 525 12.88 53.90 -14.93
CA LEU A 525 12.12 53.02 -15.82
C LEU A 525 13.05 52.27 -16.78
N ARG A 526 14.04 52.98 -17.34
CA ARG A 526 15.07 52.39 -18.21
C ARG A 526 15.90 51.35 -17.44
N GLN A 527 16.30 51.66 -16.21
CA GLN A 527 17.03 50.72 -15.35
C GLN A 527 16.23 49.44 -15.08
N ILE A 528 14.93 49.56 -14.72
CA ILE A 528 14.04 48.42 -14.50
C ILE A 528 13.90 47.59 -15.78
N ALA A 529 13.64 48.25 -16.91
CA ALA A 529 13.46 47.57 -18.18
C ALA A 529 14.73 46.81 -18.60
N CYS A 530 15.89 47.46 -18.51
CA CYS A 530 17.17 46.85 -18.81
C CYS A 530 17.47 45.66 -17.89
N LYS A 531 17.15 45.79 -16.60
CA LYS A 531 17.31 44.72 -15.61
C LYS A 531 16.44 43.50 -15.94
N LEU A 532 15.15 43.70 -16.20
CA LEU A 532 14.22 42.63 -16.54
C LEU A 532 14.53 41.96 -17.90
N LEU A 533 15.10 42.71 -18.85
CA LEU A 533 15.59 42.18 -20.13
C LEU A 533 17.03 41.65 -20.07
N ASN A 534 17.70 41.75 -18.91
CA ASN A 534 19.10 41.38 -18.71
C ASN A 534 20.08 42.04 -19.71
N VAL A 535 19.89 43.33 -19.98
CA VAL A 535 20.74 44.17 -20.83
C VAL A 535 21.38 45.32 -20.05
N LYS A 536 22.49 45.87 -20.55
CA LYS A 536 23.19 46.98 -19.88
C LYS A 536 22.52 48.33 -20.14
N ASN A 537 22.08 48.98 -19.07
CA ASN A 537 21.42 50.29 -19.09
C ASN A 537 22.13 51.36 -19.96
N GLU A 538 23.47 51.38 -19.96
CA GLU A 538 24.27 52.41 -20.66
C GLU A 538 24.09 52.42 -22.20
N PHE A 539 23.69 51.29 -22.80
CA PHE A 539 23.58 51.14 -24.26
C PHE A 539 22.17 51.29 -24.80
N TYR A 540 21.17 51.54 -23.95
CA TYR A 540 19.78 51.58 -24.37
C TYR A 540 19.13 52.91 -24.02
N GLN A 541 18.06 53.24 -24.74
CA GLN A 541 17.19 54.37 -24.51
C GLN A 541 15.73 53.95 -24.68
N LEU A 542 14.83 54.63 -23.99
CA LEU A 542 13.40 54.42 -24.12
C LEU A 542 12.84 55.37 -25.19
N THR A 543 11.92 54.86 -25.98
CA THR A 543 11.15 55.65 -26.95
C THR A 543 9.66 55.36 -26.80
N ILE A 544 8.84 56.38 -27.07
CA ILE A 544 7.38 56.28 -27.16
C ILE A 544 6.97 56.83 -28.53
N ASP A 545 6.20 56.06 -29.32
CA ASP A 545 5.81 56.44 -30.69
C ASP A 545 6.98 56.99 -31.54
N ASP A 546 8.12 56.30 -31.51
CA ASP A 546 9.40 56.67 -32.16
C ASP A 546 10.07 57.97 -31.66
N VAL A 547 9.55 58.58 -30.59
CA VAL A 547 10.15 59.75 -29.92
C VAL A 547 11.07 59.30 -28.80
N ILE A 548 12.32 59.78 -28.79
CA ILE A 548 13.31 59.48 -27.75
C ILE A 548 12.99 60.24 -26.47
N LEU A 549 12.95 59.52 -25.34
CA LEU A 549 12.85 60.10 -24.00
C LEU A 549 14.27 60.37 -23.47
N ASP A 550 14.76 61.60 -23.65
CA ASP A 550 16.13 62.02 -23.32
C ASP A 550 16.26 62.74 -21.96
N ASP A 551 15.17 63.28 -21.43
CA ASP A 551 15.12 63.82 -20.08
C ASP A 551 14.99 62.70 -19.03
N ASN A 552 16.13 62.35 -18.44
CA ASN A 552 16.24 61.30 -17.43
C ASN A 552 15.42 61.59 -16.14
N GLU A 553 15.18 62.86 -15.82
CA GLU A 553 14.45 63.28 -14.60
C GLU A 553 12.94 63.42 -14.83
N MET A 554 12.50 63.36 -16.08
CA MET A 554 11.08 63.35 -16.44
C MET A 554 10.39 62.13 -15.81
N SER A 555 9.25 62.34 -15.17
CA SER A 555 8.39 61.27 -14.66
C SER A 555 7.37 60.82 -15.71
N LEU A 556 6.78 59.64 -15.53
CA LEU A 556 5.65 59.21 -16.36
C LEU A 556 4.46 60.18 -16.26
N ASP A 557 4.25 60.76 -15.08
CA ASP A 557 3.24 61.79 -14.82
C ASP A 557 3.39 63.03 -15.72
N ALA A 558 4.63 63.37 -16.11
CA ALA A 558 4.91 64.49 -17.00
C ALA A 558 4.68 64.15 -18.49
N ILE A 559 4.63 62.87 -18.84
CA ILE A 559 4.36 62.38 -20.20
C ILE A 559 2.85 62.26 -20.41
N ASP A 560 2.19 61.51 -19.55
CA ASP A 560 0.74 61.29 -19.59
C ASP A 560 0.21 60.98 -18.17
N PRO A 561 -0.32 61.99 -17.44
CA PRO A 561 -0.74 61.83 -16.05
C PRO A 561 -1.96 60.94 -15.88
N ASP A 562 -2.78 60.79 -16.93
CA ASP A 562 -4.02 60.00 -16.87
C ASP A 562 -3.82 58.56 -17.39
N SER A 563 -2.63 58.23 -17.92
CA SER A 563 -2.37 56.92 -18.48
C SER A 563 -2.30 55.84 -17.40
N THR A 564 -3.04 54.76 -17.64
CA THR A 564 -2.96 53.51 -16.84
C THR A 564 -2.18 52.41 -17.57
N ASN A 565 -1.83 52.63 -18.85
CA ASN A 565 -1.10 51.66 -19.65
C ASN A 565 -0.18 52.38 -20.64
N ILE A 566 1.13 52.18 -20.49
CA ILE A 566 2.16 52.83 -21.29
C ILE A 566 2.97 51.76 -22.02
N GLN A 567 3.06 51.92 -23.34
CA GLN A 567 3.88 51.08 -24.21
C GLN A 567 5.14 51.83 -24.61
N LEU A 568 6.29 51.19 -24.39
CA LEU A 568 7.60 51.76 -24.70
C LEU A 568 8.42 50.79 -25.53
N HIS A 569 9.35 51.35 -26.28
CA HIS A 569 10.36 50.60 -26.99
C HIS A 569 11.73 50.89 -26.38
N LEU A 570 12.47 49.84 -26.06
CA LEU A 570 13.86 49.94 -25.62
C LEU A 570 14.77 49.75 -26.84
N VAL A 571 15.40 50.84 -27.27
CA VAL A 571 16.23 50.90 -28.48
C VAL A 571 17.71 50.95 -28.09
N CYS A 572 18.53 50.14 -28.76
CA CYS A 572 19.97 50.16 -28.56
C CYS A 572 20.58 51.38 -29.27
N LYS A 573 21.31 52.22 -28.52
CA LYS A 573 22.07 53.37 -29.04
C LYS A 573 23.55 53.07 -29.27
N ALA A 574 24.00 51.83 -29.03
CA ALA A 574 25.40 51.47 -29.23
C ALA A 574 25.76 51.50 -30.72
N VAL A 575 26.83 52.23 -31.03
CA VAL A 575 27.36 52.34 -32.41
C VAL A 575 28.17 51.10 -32.77
N MET A 576 28.59 50.33 -31.77
CA MET A 576 29.40 49.12 -31.93
C MET A 576 28.76 47.93 -31.24
N ASN A 577 29.03 46.75 -31.78
CA ASN A 577 28.54 45.47 -31.25
C ASN A 577 29.66 44.43 -31.24
N SER A 578 29.65 43.56 -30.24
CA SER A 578 30.45 42.35 -30.17
C SER A 578 29.60 41.16 -30.60
N LEU A 579 30.04 40.44 -31.62
CA LEU A 579 29.38 39.26 -32.16
C LEU A 579 30.09 38.03 -31.60
N ILE A 580 29.53 37.43 -30.55
CA ILE A 580 30.19 36.36 -29.79
C ILE A 580 29.60 35.02 -30.16
N THR A 581 30.46 34.11 -30.60
CA THR A 581 30.07 32.72 -30.92
C THR A 581 30.53 31.76 -29.83
N TYR A 582 29.64 30.85 -29.40
CA TYR A 582 29.91 29.77 -28.45
C TYR A 582 29.04 28.56 -28.80
N GLU A 583 29.64 27.36 -28.91
CA GLU A 583 28.93 26.10 -29.21
C GLU A 583 27.89 26.22 -30.35
N ASN A 584 28.29 26.86 -31.46
CA ASN A 584 27.47 27.12 -32.66
C ASN A 584 26.29 28.10 -32.47
N LYS A 585 26.19 28.77 -31.32
CA LYS A 585 25.26 29.88 -31.11
C LYS A 585 26.02 31.19 -31.17
N THR A 586 25.43 32.21 -31.78
CA THR A 586 26.01 33.54 -31.87
C THR A 586 25.06 34.55 -31.25
N ILE A 587 25.59 35.38 -30.36
CA ILE A 587 24.87 36.50 -29.75
C ILE A 587 25.51 37.82 -30.17
N THR A 588 24.70 38.87 -30.23
CA THR A 588 25.16 40.24 -30.44
C THR A 588 25.03 41.01 -29.13
N LEU A 589 26.13 41.53 -28.62
CA LEU A 589 26.15 42.36 -27.42
C LEU A 589 26.57 43.79 -27.78
N PRO A 590 25.81 44.82 -27.39
CA PRO A 590 26.22 46.19 -27.63
C PRO A 590 27.44 46.57 -26.80
N CYS A 591 28.33 47.39 -27.37
CA CYS A 591 29.51 47.91 -26.69
C CYS A 591 29.89 49.31 -27.17
N ASN A 592 30.80 49.95 -26.44
CA ASN A 592 31.50 51.17 -26.86
C ASN A 592 33.01 50.91 -26.83
N LYS A 593 33.81 51.87 -27.32
CA LYS A 593 35.27 51.77 -27.37
C LYS A 593 35.92 51.55 -26.00
N GLU A 594 35.36 52.11 -24.93
CA GLU A 594 35.88 52.02 -23.57
C GLU A 594 35.38 50.76 -22.82
N THR A 595 34.54 49.94 -23.44
CA THR A 595 33.96 48.76 -22.78
C THR A 595 35.08 47.74 -22.53
N LEU A 596 35.22 47.30 -21.28
CA LEU A 596 36.15 46.23 -20.93
C LEU A 596 35.70 44.89 -21.50
N VAL A 597 36.66 44.08 -21.96
CA VAL A 597 36.43 42.73 -22.47
C VAL A 597 35.84 41.82 -21.39
N SER A 598 36.24 41.99 -20.12
CA SER A 598 35.63 41.31 -18.97
C SER A 598 34.12 41.55 -18.86
N SER A 599 33.66 42.78 -19.08
CA SER A 599 32.23 43.12 -19.07
C SER A 599 31.46 42.47 -20.23
N ILE A 600 32.10 42.33 -21.39
CA ILE A 600 31.55 41.63 -22.55
C ILE A 600 31.45 40.12 -22.25
N LEU A 601 32.48 39.54 -21.64
CA LEU A 601 32.50 38.14 -21.24
C LEU A 601 31.41 37.83 -20.20
N ASP A 602 31.26 38.67 -19.17
CA ASP A 602 30.23 38.49 -18.15
C ASP A 602 28.81 38.53 -18.75
N GLN A 603 28.56 39.45 -19.68
CA GLN A 603 27.28 39.51 -20.40
C GLN A 603 27.06 38.32 -21.32
N ALA A 604 28.12 37.84 -21.98
CA ALA A 604 28.06 36.66 -22.83
C ALA A 604 27.71 35.42 -22.02
N CYS A 605 28.37 35.20 -20.88
CA CYS A 605 28.05 34.11 -19.97
C CYS A 605 26.58 34.16 -19.55
N LEU A 606 26.07 35.32 -19.15
CA LEU A 606 24.65 35.48 -18.80
C LEU A 606 23.71 35.15 -19.97
N ALA A 607 24.01 35.64 -21.18
CA ALA A 607 23.21 35.40 -22.38
C ALA A 607 23.24 33.93 -22.82
N PHE A 608 24.35 33.22 -22.60
CA PHE A 608 24.48 31.79 -22.86
C PHE A 608 24.02 30.90 -21.68
N CYS A 609 23.47 31.49 -20.62
CA CYS A 609 23.06 30.78 -19.39
C CYS A 609 24.20 30.00 -18.71
N ILE A 610 25.41 30.55 -18.76
CA ILE A 610 26.60 30.02 -18.10
C ILE A 610 26.69 30.65 -16.70
N THR A 611 26.91 29.82 -15.68
CA THR A 611 27.01 30.24 -14.28
C THR A 611 28.24 31.11 -14.02
N ARG A 612 28.09 32.19 -13.21
CA ARG A 612 29.16 33.15 -12.88
C ARG A 612 30.43 32.52 -12.31
N GLU A 613 30.33 31.39 -11.60
CA GLU A 613 31.48 30.67 -11.05
C GLU A 613 32.43 30.15 -12.15
N ASP A 614 31.92 29.93 -13.37
CA ASP A 614 32.73 29.50 -14.51
C ASP A 614 33.30 30.67 -15.32
N ASN A 615 33.02 31.94 -15.00
CA ASN A 615 33.48 33.08 -15.81
C ASN A 615 35.02 33.12 -15.94
N CYS A 616 35.73 32.72 -14.88
CA CYS A 616 37.20 32.61 -14.89
C CYS A 616 37.74 31.46 -15.77
N VAL A 617 36.85 30.59 -16.28
CA VAL A 617 37.20 29.46 -17.14
C VAL A 617 37.04 29.82 -18.61
N TYR A 618 36.38 30.92 -18.99
CA TYR A 618 36.20 31.27 -20.40
C TYR A 618 37.21 32.30 -20.88
N THR A 619 37.51 32.24 -22.17
CA THR A 619 38.40 33.21 -22.82
C THR A 619 37.84 33.58 -24.18
N LEU A 620 37.98 34.86 -24.52
CA LEU A 620 37.57 35.41 -25.80
C LEU A 620 38.76 35.42 -26.76
N TYR A 621 38.47 35.01 -27.98
CA TYR A 621 39.40 35.08 -29.11
C TYR A 621 38.80 36.04 -30.13
N ALA A 622 39.57 37.03 -30.56
CA ALA A 622 39.26 37.80 -31.76
C ALA A 622 39.24 36.83 -32.95
N LEU A 623 38.23 36.92 -33.81
CA LEU A 623 38.21 36.18 -35.08
C LEU A 623 38.86 37.04 -36.17
N ASP A 624 40.11 37.45 -35.93
CA ASP A 624 41.02 38.03 -36.92
C ASP A 624 41.72 36.92 -37.73
N ALA A 625 42.72 37.29 -38.55
CA ALA A 625 43.42 36.32 -39.40
C ALA A 625 44.11 35.20 -38.60
N ASP A 626 44.57 35.50 -37.38
CA ASP A 626 45.39 34.61 -36.55
C ASP A 626 44.66 34.03 -35.33
N GLN A 627 43.37 34.37 -35.16
CA GLN A 627 42.57 34.00 -34.00
C GLN A 627 43.21 34.41 -32.65
N THR A 628 43.40 35.72 -32.47
CA THR A 628 44.14 36.29 -31.34
C THR A 628 43.39 36.13 -30.00
N GLN A 629 44.05 35.59 -28.98
CA GLN A 629 43.50 35.53 -27.62
C GLN A 629 43.46 36.94 -26.99
N ILE A 630 42.32 37.31 -26.40
CA ILE A 630 42.10 38.64 -25.82
C ILE A 630 42.22 38.59 -24.30
N ASP A 631 42.98 39.53 -23.72
CA ASP A 631 43.05 39.70 -22.27
C ASP A 631 41.76 40.39 -21.76
N SER A 632 41.20 39.85 -20.67
CA SER A 632 40.02 40.39 -19.99
C SER A 632 40.15 41.85 -19.53
N ALA A 633 41.38 42.34 -19.30
CA ALA A 633 41.64 43.72 -18.89
C ALA A 633 41.68 44.72 -20.06
N MET A 634 41.67 44.25 -21.31
CA MET A 634 41.64 45.12 -22.50
C MET A 634 40.27 45.79 -22.67
N THR A 635 40.28 46.93 -23.36
CA THR A 635 39.08 47.60 -23.85
C THR A 635 38.75 47.16 -25.27
N VAL A 636 37.52 47.44 -25.71
CA VAL A 636 37.11 47.29 -27.10
C VAL A 636 38.01 48.10 -28.04
N ASN A 637 38.49 49.28 -27.64
CA ASN A 637 39.37 50.11 -28.44
C ASN A 637 40.72 49.41 -28.71
N ASP A 638 41.25 48.69 -27.71
CA ASP A 638 42.52 47.96 -27.84
C ASP A 638 42.41 46.81 -28.87
N ILE A 639 41.26 46.14 -28.92
CA ILE A 639 41.01 45.04 -29.87
C ILE A 639 40.54 45.53 -31.24
N CYS A 640 39.99 46.75 -31.36
CA CYS A 640 39.56 47.31 -32.64
C CYS A 640 40.69 47.34 -33.67
N GLY A 641 41.94 47.52 -33.24
CA GLY A 641 43.12 47.56 -34.11
C GLY A 641 43.38 46.26 -34.88
N LEU A 642 42.78 45.14 -34.46
CA LEU A 642 42.88 43.84 -35.13
C LEU A 642 41.94 43.72 -36.34
N PHE A 643 41.03 44.67 -36.52
CA PHE A 643 39.98 44.65 -37.54
C PHE A 643 40.06 45.87 -38.47
N PRO A 644 39.52 45.82 -39.71
CA PRO A 644 39.49 46.95 -40.62
C PRO A 644 38.84 48.22 -40.03
N GLU A 645 39.38 49.40 -40.35
CA GLU A 645 39.11 50.72 -39.73
C GLU A 645 37.65 51.26 -39.77
N LYS A 646 36.65 50.46 -40.16
CA LYS A 646 35.23 50.87 -40.22
C LYS A 646 34.25 49.82 -39.71
N GLN A 647 34.73 48.82 -38.97
CA GLN A 647 33.89 47.72 -38.55
C GLN A 647 33.06 48.09 -37.31
N THR A 648 31.73 48.00 -37.43
CA THR A 648 30.79 48.22 -36.30
C THR A 648 30.45 46.94 -35.55
N LYS A 649 30.89 45.78 -36.05
CA LYS A 649 30.67 44.45 -35.44
C LYS A 649 31.99 43.73 -35.24
N ILE A 650 32.39 43.50 -34.00
CA ILE A 650 33.63 42.82 -33.64
C ILE A 650 33.35 41.33 -33.48
N PRO A 651 33.85 40.46 -34.39
CA PRO A 651 33.61 39.03 -34.29
C PRO A 651 34.53 38.41 -33.24
N LEU A 652 33.92 37.77 -32.24
CA LEU A 652 34.59 37.11 -31.13
C LEU A 652 34.14 35.64 -31.04
N LEU A 653 35.05 34.79 -30.60
CA LEU A 653 34.77 33.41 -30.25
C LEU A 653 35.07 33.19 -28.77
N MET A 654 34.07 32.71 -28.04
CA MET A 654 34.24 32.29 -26.66
C MET A 654 34.63 30.80 -26.64
N LYS A 655 35.65 30.45 -25.85
CA LYS A 655 36.03 29.05 -25.61
C LYS A 655 36.17 28.81 -24.12
N LYS A 656 35.77 27.61 -23.68
CA LYS A 656 36.05 27.11 -22.33
C LYS A 656 37.51 26.69 -22.23
N ASN A 657 38.27 27.29 -21.33
CA ASN A 657 39.62 26.87 -21.00
C ASN A 657 39.57 25.45 -20.43
N ARG A 658 40.29 24.54 -21.08
CA ARG A 658 40.68 23.28 -20.44
C ARG A 658 41.77 23.60 -19.42
N MET A 659 41.40 24.13 -18.26
CA MET A 659 42.29 24.08 -17.11
C MET A 659 42.59 22.60 -16.85
N LEU A 660 43.84 22.20 -17.07
CA LEU A 660 44.38 20.93 -16.58
C LEU A 660 44.02 20.82 -15.10
N LYS A 661 43.28 19.77 -14.73
CA LYS A 661 43.12 19.36 -13.33
C LYS A 661 44.54 19.23 -12.76
N LYS A 662 45.03 20.27 -12.07
CA LYS A 662 46.18 20.10 -11.18
C LYS A 662 45.64 19.37 -9.95
N HIS A 663 46.19 18.18 -9.77
CA HIS A 663 45.87 17.19 -8.75
C HIS A 663 45.67 17.74 -7.36
#